data_AF-A0A7V9F8D4-F1
#
_entry.id   AF-A0A7V9F8D4-F1
#
_cell.length_a   1.000
_cell.length_b   1.000
_cell.length_c   1.000
_cell.angle_alpha   90.00
_cell.angle_beta   90.00
_cell.angle_gamma   90.00
#
_symmetry.space_group_name_H-M   'P 1'
#
loop_
_entity.id
_entity.type
_entity.pdbx_description
1 polymer ?
#
loop_
_entity_poly.entity_id
_entity_poly.type
_entity_poly.pdbx_seq_one_letter_code
_entity_poly.pdbx_strand_id
1 'polypeptide(L)'
;MIEHTGSRHANLAISIDVGGTFTDFVVVDLDSGEIIGRHKVLTNPQRPARGVLRGWNDMFKNGTASSAVKLAVHSTTLVTNAIIERKGARTFLLTTRGFRDILELAREQMYDIYDLFAPPPEPLIPRPHRLEIDERTTADGDILTTPCPESITAAIATLQESGAESVAISFLHSYRNSANERAVAEHITAALPDVTISLSSDVAPIAGEYERTSTVAADAYTKPLVSKYVHELQHALGEAGMECDLHLVLSSGEIASAASAARRPVRLLESGPASGATAAAFFGKLAGHDDVLSLDMGGTTAKACVIEGGKPELTHLLEAARVRRFMKGSGLPIVAPVVDLIEIGAGGGSIARKDELGLLKVGPDSSGADPGPACYGLGGRLPTVSDANLLLGYLSADYFLGGSIPLRPGNAEAAVRELAEELGLTVEQTAWGIHRVVNENMAAAARMHIIERNRDPRSLATIAFGGAGPAHASAVARLLGCKTVIFPPGAGVASALGALVSPIAFTAGRTLMTPLDNADWAEIGGMYRELEEQAIQELTSTGVAANDVSFRRWAEMRLEGQYHEIAVDLPDAELGPDVVTAIKNSFAAAYVRQYGRVLEGLGIETLHWRLTATGPDTAVQLKRHTRSNASASVALKGQRPVYFPGSGYCDVPVYDRELFTAGITFSGPAIVEERESTAVIWPGDNALVDDYLAIVVNIMGEDQ
;
A
#
# COMPACT_ATOMS: atom_id res chain seq x y z
N MET A 1 3.52 -2.43 26.14
CA MET A 1 4.72 -2.79 26.93
C MET A 1 4.68 -4.30 27.11
N ILE A 2 5.67 -5.04 26.63
CA ILE A 2 5.72 -6.48 26.86
C ILE A 2 6.24 -6.66 28.29
N GLU A 3 5.33 -6.89 29.25
CA GLU A 3 5.73 -7.16 30.63
C GLU A 3 6.39 -8.54 30.74
N HIS A 4 7.28 -8.66 31.72
CA HIS A 4 8.21 -9.77 31.92
C HIS A 4 7.45 -11.07 32.28
N THR A 5 6.86 -11.74 31.30
CA THR A 5 6.29 -13.08 31.44
C THR A 5 7.42 -14.10 31.25
N GLY A 6 8.04 -14.51 32.36
CA GLY A 6 9.19 -15.43 32.36
C GLY A 6 9.00 -16.65 31.44
N SER A 7 10.03 -16.98 30.65
CA SER A 7 10.20 -18.20 29.83
C SER A 7 9.08 -18.62 28.86
N ARG A 8 7.96 -17.89 28.73
CA ARG A 8 6.77 -18.38 28.01
C ARG A 8 6.73 -18.09 26.51
N HIS A 9 7.50 -17.11 26.02
CA HIS A 9 7.45 -16.69 24.62
C HIS A 9 8.83 -16.85 23.98
N ALA A 10 9.06 -18.01 23.34
CA ALA A 10 10.35 -18.36 22.73
C ALA A 10 10.40 -18.08 21.21
N ASN A 11 9.24 -17.95 20.57
CA ASN A 11 9.09 -17.71 19.13
C ASN A 11 8.18 -16.51 18.87
N LEU A 12 8.79 -15.36 18.54
CA LEU A 12 8.09 -14.10 18.30
C LEU A 12 8.20 -13.67 16.84
N ALA A 13 7.13 -13.10 16.31
CA ALA A 13 7.14 -12.32 15.09
C ALA A 13 6.88 -10.84 15.40
N ILE A 14 7.63 -9.94 14.76
CA ILE A 14 7.46 -8.50 14.89
C ILE A 14 7.28 -7.86 13.52
N SER A 15 6.30 -6.97 13.42
CA SER A 15 6.16 -6.07 12.28
C SER A 15 6.38 -4.63 12.67
N ILE A 16 6.99 -3.88 11.77
CA ILE A 16 7.33 -2.47 11.94
C ILE A 16 6.85 -1.71 10.71
N ASP A 17 5.83 -0.88 10.85
CA ASP A 17 5.32 -0.03 9.77
C ASP A 17 5.70 1.43 10.02
N VAL A 18 6.56 1.98 9.17
CA VAL A 18 6.98 3.38 9.24
C VAL A 18 6.10 4.21 8.31
N GLY A 19 5.05 4.81 8.89
CA GLY A 19 4.18 5.76 8.21
C GLY A 19 4.62 7.22 8.36
N GLY A 20 3.85 8.15 7.77
CA GLY A 20 4.17 9.58 7.78
C GLY A 20 4.08 10.25 9.15
N THR A 21 3.09 9.87 9.98
CA THR A 21 2.88 10.46 11.32
C THR A 21 3.46 9.58 12.42
N PHE A 22 3.22 8.27 12.35
CA PHE A 22 3.57 7.31 13.38
C PHE A 22 4.33 6.12 12.80
N THR A 23 5.16 5.51 13.64
CA THR A 23 5.78 4.22 13.43
C THR A 23 5.08 3.20 14.33
N ASP A 24 4.49 2.19 13.72
CA ASP A 24 3.60 1.22 14.36
C ASP A 24 4.29 -0.13 14.51
N PHE A 25 4.09 -0.76 15.67
CA PHE A 25 4.69 -2.05 16.01
C PHE A 25 3.63 -3.02 16.48
N VAL A 26 3.75 -4.27 16.02
CA VAL A 26 2.93 -5.40 16.49
C VAL A 26 3.86 -6.58 16.74
N VAL A 27 3.66 -7.26 17.87
CA VAL A 27 4.35 -8.50 18.23
C VAL A 27 3.34 -9.60 18.45
N VAL A 28 3.55 -10.71 17.74
CA VAL A 28 2.75 -11.92 17.83
C VAL A 28 3.63 -13.05 18.34
N ASP A 29 3.10 -13.82 19.29
CA ASP A 29 3.68 -15.09 19.69
C ASP A 29 3.28 -16.16 18.66
N LEU A 30 4.27 -16.75 17.98
CA LEU A 30 4.06 -17.73 16.91
C LEU A 30 3.53 -19.08 17.42
N ASP A 31 3.80 -19.43 18.69
CA ASP A 31 3.36 -20.70 19.26
C ASP A 31 1.87 -20.63 19.68
N SER A 32 1.46 -19.50 20.24
CA SER A 32 0.08 -19.31 20.74
C SER A 32 -0.85 -18.56 19.78
N GLY A 33 -0.28 -17.83 18.81
CA GLY A 33 -1.02 -16.93 17.91
C GLY A 33 -1.51 -15.64 18.56
N GLU A 34 -1.05 -15.34 19.78
CA GLU A 34 -1.53 -14.21 20.56
C GLU A 34 -0.80 -12.92 20.20
N ILE A 35 -1.54 -11.82 20.03
CA ILE A 35 -0.95 -10.49 19.90
C ILE A 35 -0.51 -10.03 21.29
N ILE A 36 0.77 -10.20 21.60
CA ILE A 36 1.32 -9.92 22.93
C ILE A 36 1.83 -8.48 23.09
N GLY A 37 1.92 -7.71 22.00
CA GLY A 37 2.42 -6.34 22.05
C GLY A 37 1.95 -5.49 20.89
N ARG A 38 1.51 -4.27 21.21
CA ARG A 38 1.31 -3.17 20.26
C ARG A 38 2.03 -1.94 20.80
N HIS A 39 2.66 -1.17 19.91
CA HIS A 39 3.31 0.07 20.28
C HIS A 39 3.26 1.07 19.14
N LYS A 40 3.25 2.36 19.49
CA LYS A 40 3.12 3.45 18.53
C LYS A 40 4.00 4.61 18.99
N VAL A 41 4.89 5.05 18.12
CA VAL A 41 5.79 6.18 18.37
C VAL A 41 5.71 7.18 17.23
N LEU A 42 6.02 8.45 17.50
CA LEU A 42 6.11 9.46 16.44
C LEU A 42 7.23 9.10 15.46
N THR A 43 6.95 9.18 14.16
CA THR A 43 7.95 9.00 13.11
C THR A 43 8.98 10.13 13.17
N ASN A 44 10.24 9.82 12.91
CA ASN A 44 11.29 10.83 12.65
C ASN A 44 11.61 10.83 11.14
N PRO A 45 11.05 11.76 10.35
CA PRO A 45 11.23 11.76 8.89
C PRO A 45 12.69 11.92 8.46
N GLN A 46 13.52 12.59 9.26
CA GLN A 46 14.93 12.83 8.94
C GLN A 46 15.82 11.61 9.24
N ARG A 47 15.42 10.78 10.21
CA ARG A 47 16.16 9.59 10.66
C ARG A 47 15.18 8.46 11.03
N PRO A 48 14.52 7.82 10.05
CA PRO A 48 13.47 6.83 10.31
C PRO A 48 13.95 5.64 11.14
N ALA A 49 15.17 5.15 10.90
CA ALA A 49 15.77 4.04 11.66
C ALA A 49 15.86 4.32 13.17
N ARG A 50 16.06 5.59 13.57
CA ARG A 50 16.05 5.96 15.01
C ARG A 50 14.68 5.86 15.64
N GLY A 51 13.62 6.17 14.88
CA GLY A 51 12.24 5.97 15.32
C GLY A 51 11.97 4.49 15.57
N VAL A 52 12.44 3.64 14.65
CA VAL A 52 12.34 2.18 14.77
C VAL A 52 13.06 1.67 16.03
N LEU A 53 14.32 2.06 16.24
CA LEU A 53 15.10 1.64 17.41
C LEU A 53 14.52 2.13 18.73
N ARG A 54 13.95 3.34 18.75
CA ARG A 54 13.26 3.84 19.94
C ARG A 54 12.09 2.95 20.29
N GLY A 55 11.23 2.63 19.31
CA GLY A 55 10.09 1.75 19.52
C GLY A 55 10.51 0.34 19.93
N TRP A 56 11.53 -0.23 19.28
CA TRP A 56 12.15 -1.50 19.68
C TRP A 56 12.59 -1.48 21.14
N ASN A 57 13.40 -0.50 21.53
CA ASN A 57 13.87 -0.38 22.91
C ASN A 57 12.72 -0.17 23.90
N ASP A 58 11.70 0.62 23.56
CA ASP A 58 10.51 0.81 24.40
C ASP A 58 9.76 -0.51 24.62
N MET A 59 9.72 -1.40 23.63
CA MET A 59 9.04 -2.70 23.73
C MET A 59 9.84 -3.77 24.48
N PHE A 60 11.17 -3.81 24.29
CA PHE A 60 12.06 -4.86 24.83
C PHE A 60 12.87 -4.43 26.07
N LYS A 61 12.65 -3.22 26.62
CA LYS A 61 13.39 -2.59 27.73
C LYS A 61 13.53 -3.39 29.04
N ASN A 62 12.78 -4.47 29.22
CA ASN A 62 12.62 -5.18 30.50
C ASN A 62 13.00 -6.67 30.46
N GLY A 63 13.97 -7.09 29.64
CA GLY A 63 14.50 -8.47 29.69
C GLY A 63 13.70 -9.52 28.93
N THR A 64 12.78 -9.12 28.06
CA THR A 64 12.24 -9.97 27.01
C THR A 64 13.37 -10.29 26.02
N ALA A 65 13.57 -11.55 25.69
CA ALA A 65 14.70 -11.95 24.85
C ALA A 65 14.50 -11.42 23.42
N SER A 66 15.22 -10.37 23.02
CA SER A 66 15.33 -9.94 21.62
C SER A 66 15.65 -11.12 20.68
N SER A 67 16.36 -12.13 21.19
CA SER A 67 16.67 -13.39 20.50
C SER A 67 15.47 -14.34 20.31
N ALA A 68 14.33 -14.08 20.98
CA ALA A 68 13.07 -14.80 20.73
C ALA A 68 12.40 -14.33 19.44
N VAL A 69 12.79 -13.17 18.87
CA VAL A 69 12.28 -12.73 17.56
C VAL A 69 12.86 -13.64 16.47
N LYS A 70 11.97 -14.39 15.81
CA LYS A 70 12.28 -15.33 14.72
C LYS A 70 11.85 -14.82 13.35
N LEU A 71 10.95 -13.84 13.31
CA LEU A 71 10.48 -13.19 12.09
C LEU A 71 10.38 -11.68 12.33
N ALA A 72 11.03 -10.89 11.48
CA ALA A 72 10.92 -9.44 11.48
C ALA A 72 10.49 -8.95 10.09
N VAL A 73 9.35 -8.25 10.02
CA VAL A 73 8.81 -7.69 8.78
C VAL A 73 8.72 -6.18 8.88
N HIS A 74 9.08 -5.48 7.81
CA HIS A 74 9.13 -4.03 7.80
C HIS A 74 8.48 -3.43 6.56
N SER A 75 7.60 -2.44 6.75
CA SER A 75 7.05 -1.61 5.68
C SER A 75 7.42 -0.14 5.90
N THR A 76 7.54 0.61 4.80
CA THR A 76 8.05 1.98 4.85
C THR A 76 7.50 2.84 3.72
N THR A 77 7.21 4.10 4.03
CA THR A 77 6.86 5.12 3.02
C THR A 77 8.08 5.84 2.45
N LEU A 78 9.31 5.36 2.72
CA LEU A 78 10.55 6.04 2.32
C LEU A 78 10.64 6.31 0.81
N VAL A 79 10.28 5.32 -0.02
CA VAL A 79 10.31 5.44 -1.48
C VAL A 79 9.24 6.40 -1.99
N THR A 80 8.00 6.27 -1.50
CA THR A 80 6.90 7.19 -1.80
C THR A 80 7.30 8.63 -1.50
N ASN A 81 7.82 8.90 -0.30
CA ASN A 81 8.22 10.24 0.12
C ASN A 81 9.41 10.78 -0.67
N ALA A 82 10.40 9.96 -0.99
CA ALA A 82 11.56 10.38 -1.78
C ALA A 82 11.17 10.84 -3.20
N ILE A 83 10.23 10.13 -3.83
CA ILE A 83 9.72 10.47 -5.17
C ILE A 83 8.85 11.74 -5.12
N ILE A 84 7.92 11.82 -4.15
CA ILE A 84 7.02 12.98 -4.02
C ILE A 84 7.79 14.25 -3.65
N GLU A 85 8.69 14.18 -2.68
CA GLU A 85 9.43 15.33 -2.17
C GLU A 85 10.67 15.69 -3.01
N ARG A 86 10.97 14.90 -4.06
CA ARG A 86 12.17 15.05 -4.89
C ARG A 86 13.47 15.01 -4.07
N LYS A 87 13.54 14.04 -3.15
CA LYS A 87 14.68 13.82 -2.22
C LYS A 87 15.37 12.48 -2.44
N GLY A 88 15.62 12.12 -3.69
CA GLY A 88 16.43 10.97 -4.05
C GLY A 88 17.88 11.33 -4.36
N ALA A 89 18.60 10.34 -4.87
CA ALA A 89 20.01 10.43 -5.23
C ALA A 89 20.23 11.26 -6.50
N ARG A 90 21.43 11.83 -6.63
CA ARG A 90 21.88 12.47 -7.87
C ARG A 90 22.07 11.41 -8.96
N THR A 91 20.99 11.23 -9.71
CA THR A 91 20.82 10.11 -10.65
C THR A 91 21.07 10.57 -12.07
N PHE A 92 21.73 9.73 -12.85
CA PHE A 92 21.90 9.89 -14.29
C PHE A 92 21.13 8.81 -15.05
N LEU A 93 20.67 9.13 -16.26
CA LEU A 93 19.99 8.20 -17.15
C LEU A 93 20.84 7.97 -18.39
N LEU A 94 21.14 6.73 -18.73
CA LEU A 94 21.75 6.36 -20.01
C LEU A 94 20.67 5.77 -20.93
N THR A 95 20.58 6.32 -22.13
CA THR A 95 19.60 5.90 -23.15
C THR A 95 20.28 5.54 -24.46
N THR A 96 19.57 4.81 -25.32
CA THR A 96 19.90 4.66 -26.73
C THR A 96 20.05 6.04 -27.38
N ARG A 97 21.05 6.23 -28.25
CA ARG A 97 21.20 7.48 -29.01
C ARG A 97 19.91 7.91 -29.73
N GLY A 98 19.50 9.15 -29.52
CA GLY A 98 18.25 9.74 -30.00
C GLY A 98 17.09 9.68 -29.00
N PHE A 99 17.25 9.02 -27.84
CA PHE A 99 16.17 8.79 -26.87
C PHE A 99 16.37 9.53 -25.53
N ARG A 100 17.34 10.44 -25.44
CA ARG A 100 17.64 11.23 -24.23
C ARG A 100 16.43 11.96 -23.64
N ASP A 101 15.51 12.40 -24.50
CA ASP A 101 14.37 13.25 -24.14
C ASP A 101 13.08 12.46 -23.88
N ILE A 102 13.13 11.12 -23.81
CA ILE A 102 11.93 10.28 -23.62
C ILE A 102 11.14 10.60 -22.35
N LEU A 103 11.81 10.95 -21.25
CA LEU A 103 11.14 11.34 -20.01
C LEU A 103 10.42 12.68 -20.13
N GLU A 104 10.86 13.56 -21.03
CA GLU A 104 10.26 14.88 -21.28
C GLU A 104 9.05 14.78 -22.21
N LEU A 105 9.19 14.01 -23.29
CA LEU A 105 8.16 13.83 -24.31
C LEU A 105 7.00 12.96 -23.81
N ALA A 106 7.31 11.99 -22.94
CA ALA A 106 6.35 11.05 -22.38
C ALA A 106 5.50 10.38 -23.48
N ARG A 107 4.19 10.60 -23.45
CA ARG A 107 3.22 10.15 -24.45
C ARG A 107 2.48 11.30 -25.13
N GLU A 108 2.91 12.55 -24.90
CA GLU A 108 2.22 13.77 -25.35
C GLU A 108 0.73 13.83 -24.94
N GLN A 109 0.34 13.09 -23.90
CA GLN A 109 -1.02 13.04 -23.39
C GLN A 109 -1.27 14.18 -22.40
N MET A 110 -2.33 14.96 -22.62
CA MET A 110 -2.84 15.91 -21.64
C MET A 110 -3.74 15.17 -20.66
N TYR A 111 -3.33 15.11 -19.39
CA TYR A 111 -4.13 14.50 -18.34
C TYR A 111 -5.41 15.30 -18.02
N ASP A 112 -5.43 16.59 -18.37
CA ASP A 112 -6.61 17.44 -18.31
C ASP A 112 -6.86 18.02 -19.70
N ILE A 113 -7.79 17.42 -20.43
CA ILE A 113 -8.13 17.84 -21.79
C ILE A 113 -8.82 19.21 -21.85
N TYR A 114 -9.28 19.74 -20.70
CA TYR A 114 -9.94 21.04 -20.62
C TYR A 114 -9.00 22.17 -20.20
N ASP A 115 -7.87 21.83 -19.59
CA ASP A 115 -6.83 22.78 -19.22
C ASP A 115 -5.60 22.64 -20.13
N LEU A 116 -5.59 23.44 -21.20
CA LEU A 116 -4.49 23.49 -22.17
C LEU A 116 -3.15 23.96 -21.57
N PHE A 117 -3.16 24.54 -20.36
CA PHE A 117 -1.97 25.00 -19.65
C PHE A 117 -1.60 24.08 -18.49
N ALA A 118 -2.22 22.90 -18.39
CA ALA A 118 -1.91 21.91 -17.38
C ALA A 118 -0.41 21.51 -17.48
N PRO A 119 0.39 21.76 -16.41
CA PRO A 119 1.81 21.46 -16.46
C PRO A 119 2.05 19.95 -16.44
N PRO A 120 2.97 19.40 -17.26
CA PRO A 120 3.30 17.98 -17.21
C PRO A 120 3.99 17.62 -15.89
N PRO A 121 3.96 16.34 -15.47
CA PRO A 121 4.74 15.89 -14.32
C PRO A 121 6.24 16.05 -14.58
N GLU A 122 6.94 16.71 -13.64
CA GLU A 122 8.38 16.92 -13.77
C GLU A 122 9.14 15.57 -13.67
N PRO A 123 10.02 15.25 -14.63
CA PRO A 123 10.84 14.03 -14.57
C PRO A 123 11.78 13.99 -13.37
N LEU A 124 12.01 12.81 -12.80
CA LEU A 124 12.94 12.64 -11.67
C LEU A 124 14.41 12.96 -12.03
N ILE A 125 14.79 12.68 -13.27
CA ILE A 125 16.14 12.91 -13.79
C ILE A 125 16.06 14.11 -14.73
N PRO A 126 16.69 15.25 -14.40
CA PRO A 126 16.64 16.43 -15.25
C PRO A 126 17.47 16.21 -16.52
N ARG A 127 17.12 16.92 -17.60
CA ARG A 127 17.73 16.74 -18.92
C ARG A 127 19.28 16.75 -18.95
N PRO A 128 20.00 17.61 -18.19
CA PRO A 128 21.46 17.59 -18.16
C PRO A 128 22.07 16.26 -17.67
N HIS A 129 21.33 15.50 -16.85
CA HIS A 129 21.79 14.22 -16.29
C HIS A 129 21.37 12.99 -17.13
N ARG A 130 20.69 13.21 -18.25
CA ARG A 130 20.38 12.16 -19.23
C ARG A 130 21.55 12.11 -20.19
N LEU A 131 22.08 10.97 -20.60
CA LEU A 131 23.18 10.81 -21.54
C LEU A 131 22.80 9.72 -22.55
N GLU A 132 23.52 9.68 -23.67
CA GLU A 132 23.25 8.75 -24.76
C GLU A 132 24.46 7.84 -24.98
N ILE A 133 24.17 6.56 -25.20
CA ILE A 133 25.14 5.55 -25.63
C ILE A 133 24.81 5.19 -27.07
N ASP A 134 25.85 5.12 -27.91
CA ASP A 134 25.68 4.66 -29.29
C ASP A 134 25.60 3.14 -29.29
N GLU A 135 24.37 2.64 -29.24
CA GLU A 135 24.00 1.22 -29.25
C GLU A 135 22.65 1.07 -29.96
N ARG A 136 22.33 -0.12 -30.46
CA ARG A 136 20.99 -0.41 -30.99
C ARG A 136 20.66 -1.88 -30.94
N THR A 137 19.46 -2.19 -30.45
CA THR A 137 18.82 -3.51 -30.53
C THR A 137 17.53 -3.39 -31.36
N THR A 138 17.20 -4.40 -32.17
CA THR A 138 15.96 -4.44 -32.96
C THR A 138 14.77 -4.89 -32.09
N ALA A 139 13.54 -4.75 -32.60
CA ALA A 139 12.34 -5.23 -31.91
C ALA A 139 12.33 -6.75 -31.70
N ASP A 140 12.98 -7.51 -32.59
CA ASP A 140 13.11 -8.97 -32.51
C ASP A 140 14.14 -9.41 -31.46
N GLY A 141 15.03 -8.49 -31.04
CA GLY A 141 16.09 -8.73 -30.07
C GLY A 141 17.49 -8.82 -30.65
N ASP A 142 17.67 -8.63 -31.96
CA ASP A 142 18.98 -8.67 -32.60
C ASP A 142 19.80 -7.41 -32.28
N ILE A 143 21.07 -7.60 -31.92
CA ILE A 143 21.99 -6.47 -31.69
C ILE A 143 22.44 -5.93 -33.04
N LEU A 144 21.91 -4.76 -33.42
CA LEU A 144 22.30 -4.04 -34.63
C LEU A 144 23.59 -3.25 -34.42
N THR A 145 23.81 -2.71 -33.21
CA THR A 145 25.00 -1.95 -32.85
C THR A 145 25.35 -2.23 -31.40
N THR A 146 26.55 -2.78 -31.18
CA THR A 146 27.10 -2.98 -29.82
C THR A 146 27.46 -1.64 -29.20
N PRO A 147 27.42 -1.49 -27.86
CA PRO A 147 27.74 -0.25 -27.18
C PRO A 147 29.12 0.30 -27.56
N CYS A 148 29.15 1.53 -28.07
CA CYS A 148 30.35 2.22 -28.52
C CYS A 148 31.29 2.56 -27.33
N PRO A 149 32.54 2.06 -27.29
CA PRO A 149 33.47 2.30 -26.18
C PRO A 149 33.75 3.77 -25.88
N GLU A 150 33.82 4.61 -26.91
CA GLU A 150 34.05 6.05 -26.78
C GLU A 150 32.88 6.73 -26.08
N SER A 151 31.64 6.34 -26.40
CA SER A 151 30.44 6.88 -25.74
C SER A 151 30.34 6.45 -24.28
N ILE A 152 30.73 5.20 -23.96
CA ILE A 152 30.80 4.70 -22.58
C ILE A 152 31.86 5.48 -21.79
N THR A 153 33.04 5.68 -22.36
CA THR A 153 34.15 6.39 -21.70
C THR A 153 33.76 7.84 -21.40
N ALA A 154 33.12 8.52 -22.36
CA ALA A 154 32.62 9.89 -22.17
C ALA A 154 31.50 9.95 -21.11
N ALA A 155 30.61 8.96 -21.07
CA ALA A 155 29.58 8.87 -20.04
C ALA A 155 30.21 8.69 -18.65
N ILE A 156 31.16 7.76 -18.49
CA ILE A 156 31.89 7.54 -17.22
C ILE A 156 32.59 8.81 -16.74
N ALA A 157 33.28 9.54 -17.62
CA ALA A 157 33.92 10.81 -17.27
C ALA A 157 32.89 11.82 -16.74
N THR A 158 31.75 11.96 -17.43
CA THR A 158 30.67 12.86 -17.02
C THR A 158 30.08 12.48 -15.66
N LEU A 159 29.85 11.17 -15.43
CA LEU A 159 29.33 10.63 -14.17
C LEU A 159 30.28 10.94 -13.00
N GLN A 160 31.58 10.75 -13.22
CA GLN A 160 32.61 11.02 -12.23
C GLN A 160 32.71 12.52 -11.90
N GLU A 161 32.80 13.37 -12.92
CA GLU A 161 32.90 14.84 -12.76
C GLU A 161 31.67 15.43 -12.06
N SER A 162 30.49 14.88 -12.34
CA SER A 162 29.22 15.37 -11.79
C SER A 162 28.88 14.78 -10.42
N GLY A 163 29.69 13.84 -9.91
CA GLY A 163 29.46 13.16 -8.64
C GLY A 163 28.15 12.37 -8.63
N ALA A 164 27.91 11.56 -9.66
CA ALA A 164 26.75 10.69 -9.73
C ALA A 164 26.71 9.73 -8.53
N GLU A 165 25.53 9.56 -7.93
CA GLU A 165 25.31 8.60 -6.84
C GLU A 165 24.63 7.32 -7.38
N SER A 166 23.89 7.44 -8.49
CA SER A 166 23.24 6.32 -9.16
C SER A 166 23.06 6.54 -10.66
N VAL A 167 22.90 5.43 -11.39
CA VAL A 167 22.69 5.40 -12.84
C VAL A 167 21.53 4.47 -13.19
N ALA A 168 20.56 5.01 -13.92
CA ALA A 168 19.55 4.24 -14.63
C ALA A 168 20.03 3.97 -16.06
N ILE A 169 19.89 2.73 -16.55
CA ILE A 169 20.18 2.38 -17.95
C ILE A 169 18.88 1.88 -18.58
N SER A 170 18.44 2.53 -19.66
CA SER A 170 17.22 2.21 -20.38
C SER A 170 17.46 2.24 -21.89
N PHE A 171 17.71 1.07 -22.46
CA PHE A 171 17.90 0.91 -23.90
C PHE A 171 16.61 0.41 -24.57
N LEU A 172 16.47 0.72 -25.86
CA LEU A 172 15.35 0.22 -26.64
C LEU A 172 15.42 -1.30 -26.76
N HIS A 173 14.26 -1.93 -26.61
CA HIS A 173 14.10 -3.39 -26.69
C HIS A 173 14.97 -4.18 -25.71
N SER A 174 15.48 -3.56 -24.65
CA SER A 174 16.24 -4.24 -23.59
C SER A 174 15.42 -5.31 -22.85
N TYR A 175 14.09 -5.17 -22.84
CA TYR A 175 13.17 -6.21 -22.34
C TYR A 175 13.22 -7.51 -23.17
N ARG A 176 13.64 -7.41 -24.44
CA ARG A 176 13.79 -8.54 -25.36
C ARG A 176 15.21 -9.08 -25.35
N ASN A 177 16.20 -8.20 -25.34
CA ASN A 177 17.61 -8.58 -25.20
C ASN A 177 18.37 -7.55 -24.33
N SER A 178 18.75 -7.98 -23.12
CA SER A 178 19.40 -7.12 -22.12
C SER A 178 20.92 -6.99 -22.28
N ALA A 179 21.53 -7.62 -23.29
CA ALA A 179 22.98 -7.74 -23.40
C ALA A 179 23.71 -6.38 -23.41
N ASN A 180 23.18 -5.40 -24.15
CA ASN A 180 23.78 -4.06 -24.22
C ASN A 180 23.70 -3.32 -22.88
N GLU A 181 22.58 -3.41 -22.15
CA GLU A 181 22.46 -2.78 -20.82
C GLU A 181 23.47 -3.38 -19.83
N ARG A 182 23.61 -4.70 -19.81
CA ARG A 182 24.55 -5.41 -18.94
C ARG A 182 26.00 -5.07 -19.27
N ALA A 183 26.36 -5.03 -20.55
CA ALA A 183 27.70 -4.66 -20.97
C ALA A 183 28.09 -3.24 -20.51
N VAL A 184 27.19 -2.27 -20.66
CA VAL A 184 27.44 -0.89 -20.19
C VAL A 184 27.52 -0.83 -18.67
N ALA A 185 26.66 -1.56 -17.96
CA ALA A 185 26.69 -1.65 -16.50
C ALA A 185 28.04 -2.16 -15.97
N GLU A 186 28.57 -3.23 -16.57
CA GLU A 186 29.87 -3.81 -16.18
C GLU A 186 31.01 -2.79 -16.29
N HIS A 187 31.03 -1.98 -17.37
CA HIS A 187 32.05 -0.94 -17.54
C HIS A 187 31.93 0.16 -16.49
N ILE A 188 30.70 0.58 -16.14
CA ILE A 188 30.46 1.60 -15.13
C ILE A 188 30.82 1.07 -13.74
N THR A 189 30.43 -0.16 -13.40
CA THR A 189 30.79 -0.78 -12.11
C THR A 189 32.31 -0.92 -11.95
N ALA A 190 33.03 -1.26 -13.02
CA ALA A 190 34.49 -1.35 -12.99
C ALA A 190 35.16 0.01 -12.76
N ALA A 191 34.62 1.09 -13.32
CA ALA A 191 35.19 2.44 -13.22
C ALA A 191 34.73 3.21 -11.96
N LEU A 192 33.49 3.00 -11.52
CA LEU A 192 32.80 3.75 -10.47
C LEU A 192 32.09 2.77 -9.51
N PRO A 193 32.83 2.02 -8.67
CA PRO A 193 32.26 0.94 -7.85
C PRO A 193 31.27 1.41 -6.77
N ASP A 194 31.33 2.68 -6.36
CA ASP A 194 30.43 3.26 -5.35
C ASP A 194 29.08 3.72 -5.95
N VAL A 195 28.96 3.75 -7.28
CA VAL A 195 27.75 4.19 -7.97
C VAL A 195 26.78 3.03 -8.12
N THR A 196 25.56 3.20 -7.63
CA THR A 196 24.52 2.16 -7.79
C THR A 196 23.93 2.17 -9.21
N ILE A 197 23.62 1.00 -9.75
CA ILE A 197 23.09 0.87 -11.12
C ILE A 197 21.73 0.16 -11.09
N SER A 198 20.79 0.64 -11.92
CA SER A 198 19.53 -0.02 -12.22
C SER A 198 19.38 -0.22 -13.73
N LEU A 199 19.11 -1.46 -14.14
CA LEU A 199 18.87 -1.81 -15.54
C LEU A 199 17.37 -1.91 -15.78
N SER A 200 16.90 -1.33 -16.88
CA SER A 200 15.48 -1.35 -17.20
C SER A 200 14.97 -2.76 -17.49
N SER A 201 15.83 -3.60 -18.05
CA SER A 201 15.59 -5.03 -18.27
C SER A 201 15.48 -5.87 -16.98
N ASP A 202 16.01 -5.41 -15.85
CA ASP A 202 15.90 -6.10 -14.56
C ASP A 202 14.75 -5.55 -13.70
N VAL A 203 14.49 -4.23 -13.80
CA VAL A 203 13.48 -3.53 -12.99
C VAL A 203 12.08 -3.66 -13.58
N ALA A 204 11.94 -3.43 -14.90
CA ALA A 204 10.66 -3.44 -15.60
C ALA A 204 10.82 -3.99 -17.03
N PRO A 205 11.00 -5.32 -17.21
CA PRO A 205 11.17 -5.97 -18.51
C PRO A 205 9.89 -6.01 -19.36
N ILE A 206 9.33 -4.83 -19.62
CA ILE A 206 8.14 -4.63 -20.43
C ILE A 206 8.42 -3.87 -21.73
N ALA A 207 7.60 -4.12 -22.76
CA ALA A 207 7.52 -3.24 -23.92
C ALA A 207 6.98 -1.85 -23.53
N GLY A 208 7.31 -0.83 -24.34
CA GLY A 208 7.02 0.58 -24.04
C GLY A 208 8.19 1.27 -23.33
N GLU A 209 8.86 2.17 -24.04
CA GLU A 209 10.08 2.84 -23.58
C GLU A 209 9.83 3.92 -22.52
N TYR A 210 8.71 4.65 -22.54
CA TYR A 210 8.46 5.71 -21.56
C TYR A 210 8.21 5.15 -20.16
N GLU A 211 7.24 4.25 -20.00
CA GLU A 211 6.86 3.68 -18.71
C GLU A 211 8.03 2.90 -18.10
N ARG A 212 8.74 2.12 -18.93
CA ARG A 212 9.96 1.41 -18.52
C ARG A 212 11.07 2.38 -18.08
N THR A 213 11.31 3.45 -18.84
CA THR A 213 12.34 4.45 -18.50
C THR A 213 11.99 5.24 -17.23
N SER A 214 10.73 5.63 -17.06
CA SER A 214 10.23 6.29 -15.84
C SER A 214 10.43 5.40 -14.61
N THR A 215 10.14 4.10 -14.75
CA THR A 215 10.29 3.11 -13.67
C THR A 215 11.74 2.91 -13.26
N VAL A 216 12.64 2.65 -14.21
CA VAL A 216 14.07 2.46 -13.88
C VAL A 216 14.71 3.76 -13.36
N ALA A 217 14.23 4.92 -13.81
CA ALA A 217 14.63 6.20 -13.26
C ALA A 217 14.24 6.32 -11.79
N ALA A 218 13.00 5.98 -11.41
CA ALA A 218 12.55 5.98 -10.03
C ALA A 218 13.29 4.97 -9.14
N ASP A 219 13.58 3.79 -9.69
CA ASP A 219 14.37 2.76 -9.01
C ASP A 219 15.78 3.26 -8.70
N ALA A 220 16.53 3.74 -9.71
CA ALA A 220 17.87 4.30 -9.53
C ALA A 220 17.88 5.53 -8.62
N TYR A 221 16.83 6.36 -8.69
CA TYR A 221 16.68 7.57 -7.88
C TYR A 221 16.55 7.28 -6.39
N THR A 222 15.95 6.15 -6.03
CA THR A 222 15.69 5.79 -4.64
C THR A 222 16.66 4.74 -4.09
N LYS A 223 17.39 4.03 -4.96
CA LYS A 223 18.28 2.91 -4.60
C LYS A 223 19.36 3.25 -3.57
N PRO A 224 20.15 4.34 -3.68
CA PRO A 224 21.12 4.67 -2.63
C PRO A 224 20.48 4.91 -1.27
N LEU A 225 19.37 5.65 -1.24
CA LEU A 225 18.64 5.99 -0.02
C LEU A 225 18.11 4.74 0.68
N VAL A 226 17.44 3.86 -0.07
CA VAL A 226 16.88 2.60 0.47
C VAL A 226 17.99 1.65 0.91
N SER A 227 19.04 1.47 0.10
CA SER A 227 20.15 0.55 0.44
C SER A 227 20.82 0.97 1.75
N LYS A 228 21.09 2.27 1.92
CA LYS A 228 21.64 2.82 3.16
C LYS A 228 20.69 2.61 4.34
N TYR A 229 19.40 2.90 4.15
CA TYR A 229 18.40 2.75 5.21
C TYR A 229 18.27 1.32 5.70
N VAL A 230 18.14 0.36 4.78
CA VAL A 230 18.03 -1.07 5.09
C VAL A 230 19.28 -1.55 5.82
N HIS A 231 20.48 -1.15 5.36
CA HIS A 231 21.72 -1.50 6.02
C HIS A 231 21.84 -0.92 7.43
N GLU A 232 21.55 0.37 7.62
CA GLU A 232 21.54 1.02 8.94
C GLU A 232 20.55 0.35 9.90
N LEU A 233 19.37 -0.02 9.41
CA LEU A 233 18.33 -0.66 10.19
C LEU A 233 18.73 -2.08 10.62
N GLN A 234 19.24 -2.90 9.69
CA GLN A 234 19.71 -4.25 9.99
C GLN A 234 20.85 -4.22 11.02
N HIS A 235 21.83 -3.33 10.84
CA HIS A 235 22.94 -3.18 11.78
C HIS A 235 22.43 -2.82 13.18
N ALA A 236 21.58 -1.80 13.27
CA ALA A 236 21.15 -1.31 14.58
C ALA A 236 20.18 -2.27 15.30
N LEU A 237 19.34 -3.01 14.58
CA LEU A 237 18.52 -4.07 15.17
C LEU A 237 19.38 -5.26 15.63
N GLY A 238 20.43 -5.59 14.87
CA GLY A 238 21.43 -6.59 15.25
C GLY A 238 22.17 -6.20 16.55
N GLU A 239 22.61 -4.95 16.67
CA GLU A 239 23.19 -4.41 17.91
C GLU A 239 22.20 -4.42 19.08
N ALA A 240 20.90 -4.27 18.80
CA ALA A 240 19.82 -4.37 19.78
C ALA A 240 19.39 -5.82 20.11
N GLY A 241 20.10 -6.82 19.56
CA GLY A 241 19.96 -8.24 19.88
C GLY A 241 18.97 -9.02 19.00
N MET A 242 18.56 -8.49 17.84
CA MET A 242 17.77 -9.24 16.86
C MET A 242 18.67 -10.22 16.10
N GLU A 243 18.35 -11.50 16.13
CA GLU A 243 19.14 -12.57 15.50
C GLU A 243 18.56 -13.08 14.17
N CYS A 244 17.32 -12.70 13.83
CA CYS A 244 16.65 -13.13 12.60
C CYS A 244 16.88 -12.15 11.44
N ASP A 245 16.60 -12.62 10.23
CA ASP A 245 16.61 -11.76 9.05
C ASP A 245 15.46 -10.75 9.07
N LEU A 246 15.73 -9.58 8.48
CA LEU A 246 14.74 -8.54 8.24
C LEU A 246 14.16 -8.72 6.84
N HIS A 247 12.84 -8.80 6.78
CA HIS A 247 12.11 -8.81 5.53
C HIS A 247 11.37 -7.49 5.31
N LEU A 248 11.12 -7.15 4.04
CA LEU A 248 10.34 -5.97 3.65
C LEU A 248 9.08 -6.35 2.90
N VAL A 249 8.01 -5.61 3.16
CA VAL A 249 6.77 -5.70 2.36
C VAL A 249 6.95 -4.93 1.06
N LEU A 250 6.51 -5.54 -0.03
CA LEU A 250 6.49 -4.95 -1.37
C LEU A 250 5.15 -4.29 -1.67
N SER A 251 5.11 -3.47 -2.71
CA SER A 251 3.91 -2.85 -3.29
C SER A 251 2.80 -3.86 -3.59
N SER A 252 3.15 -5.11 -3.90
CA SER A 252 2.22 -6.22 -4.17
C SER A 252 1.57 -6.81 -2.90
N GLY A 253 1.98 -6.35 -1.71
CA GLY A 253 1.56 -6.95 -0.43
C GLY A 253 2.34 -8.21 -0.09
N GLU A 254 3.28 -8.64 -0.94
CA GLU A 254 4.17 -9.79 -0.72
C GLU A 254 5.40 -9.39 0.12
N ILE A 255 6.08 -10.37 0.73
CA ILE A 255 7.31 -10.15 1.51
C ILE A 255 8.55 -10.56 0.70
N ALA A 256 9.61 -9.74 0.76
CA ALA A 256 10.92 -10.04 0.19
C ALA A 256 12.06 -9.87 1.20
N SER A 257 13.23 -10.44 0.91
CA SER A 257 14.42 -10.24 1.72
C SER A 257 14.90 -8.78 1.64
N ALA A 258 15.53 -8.30 2.70
CA ALA A 258 16.14 -6.97 2.73
C ALA A 258 17.07 -6.69 1.54
N ALA A 259 17.87 -7.69 1.15
CA ALA A 259 18.76 -7.60 0.00
C ALA A 259 18.01 -7.48 -1.32
N SER A 260 16.91 -8.23 -1.51
CA SER A 260 16.10 -8.15 -2.74
C SER A 260 15.37 -6.80 -2.85
N ALA A 261 14.79 -6.33 -1.75
CA ALA A 261 14.13 -5.02 -1.66
C ALA A 261 15.08 -3.85 -1.95
N ALA A 262 16.32 -3.89 -1.42
CA ALA A 262 17.34 -2.88 -1.70
C ALA A 262 17.81 -2.90 -3.17
N ARG A 263 17.74 -4.05 -3.84
CA ARG A 263 18.12 -4.20 -5.26
C ARG A 263 17.10 -3.59 -6.22
N ARG A 264 15.83 -3.58 -5.85
CA ARG A 264 14.70 -3.03 -6.63
C ARG A 264 13.77 -2.20 -5.73
N PRO A 265 14.24 -1.08 -5.15
CA PRO A 265 13.49 -0.26 -4.21
C PRO A 265 12.16 0.26 -4.76
N VAL A 266 12.00 0.38 -6.08
CA VAL A 266 10.73 0.85 -6.65
C VAL A 266 9.55 -0.06 -6.27
N ARG A 267 9.81 -1.33 -5.96
CA ARG A 267 8.81 -2.29 -5.46
C ARG A 267 8.44 -2.09 -3.98
N LEU A 268 8.96 -1.07 -3.29
CA LEU A 268 8.55 -0.71 -1.92
C LEU A 268 7.55 0.46 -1.91
N LEU A 269 7.24 1.03 -3.07
CA LEU A 269 6.28 2.11 -3.24
C LEU A 269 4.91 1.67 -2.72
N GLU A 270 4.27 2.44 -1.84
CA GLU A 270 2.98 2.04 -1.21
C GLU A 270 3.01 0.70 -0.44
N SER A 271 4.15 0.27 0.11
CA SER A 271 4.25 -0.99 0.88
C SER A 271 3.34 -1.06 2.13
N GLY A 272 3.24 0.01 2.93
CA GLY A 272 2.36 0.05 4.12
C GLY A 272 0.88 -0.12 3.77
N PRO A 273 0.34 0.65 2.81
CA PRO A 273 -1.02 0.44 2.27
C PRO A 273 -1.28 -0.96 1.73
N ALA A 274 -0.31 -1.55 1.03
CA ALA A 274 -0.41 -2.92 0.56
C ALA A 274 -0.56 -3.91 1.74
N SER A 275 0.21 -3.73 2.81
CA SER A 275 0.02 -4.48 4.07
C SER A 275 -1.38 -4.30 4.66
N GLY A 276 -1.94 -3.08 4.59
CA GLY A 276 -3.32 -2.80 5.02
C GLY A 276 -4.35 -3.61 4.23
N ALA A 277 -4.20 -3.71 2.91
CA ALA A 277 -5.05 -4.56 2.08
C ALA A 277 -4.91 -6.04 2.43
N THR A 278 -3.69 -6.52 2.69
CA THR A 278 -3.46 -7.88 3.21
C THR A 278 -4.17 -8.11 4.55
N ALA A 279 -4.10 -7.15 5.48
CA ALA A 279 -4.79 -7.22 6.76
C ALA A 279 -6.31 -7.33 6.56
N ALA A 280 -6.89 -6.54 5.66
CA ALA A 280 -8.31 -6.57 5.35
C ALA A 280 -8.73 -7.93 4.76
N ALA A 281 -7.96 -8.49 3.82
CA ALA A 281 -8.21 -9.82 3.28
C ALA A 281 -8.17 -10.90 4.37
N PHE A 282 -7.16 -10.84 5.24
CA PHE A 282 -6.96 -11.79 6.32
C PHE A 282 -8.11 -11.74 7.34
N PHE A 283 -8.45 -10.56 7.86
CA PHE A 283 -9.53 -10.41 8.82
C PHE A 283 -10.91 -10.62 8.22
N GLY A 284 -11.12 -10.25 6.96
CA GLY A 284 -12.33 -10.60 6.22
C GLY A 284 -12.56 -12.11 6.22
N LYS A 285 -11.54 -12.88 5.80
CA LYS A 285 -11.61 -14.34 5.79
C LYS A 285 -11.87 -14.94 7.18
N LEU A 286 -11.21 -14.44 8.22
CA LEU A 286 -11.44 -14.89 9.60
C LEU A 286 -12.86 -14.60 10.09
N ALA A 287 -13.45 -13.48 9.67
CA ALA A 287 -14.83 -13.10 9.96
C ALA A 287 -15.86 -13.76 9.03
N GLY A 288 -15.43 -14.57 8.05
CA GLY A 288 -16.31 -15.27 7.10
C GLY A 288 -16.75 -14.44 5.89
N HIS A 289 -15.98 -13.41 5.52
CA HIS A 289 -16.23 -12.52 4.39
C HIS A 289 -15.02 -12.51 3.44
N ASP A 290 -15.14 -13.17 2.28
CA ASP A 290 -14.07 -13.20 1.28
C ASP A 290 -14.06 -11.95 0.37
N ASP A 291 -15.23 -11.35 0.14
CA ASP A 291 -15.39 -10.15 -0.68
C ASP A 291 -15.56 -8.92 0.25
N VAL A 292 -14.53 -8.08 0.31
CA VAL A 292 -14.49 -6.95 1.25
C VAL A 292 -13.97 -5.66 0.63
N LEU A 293 -14.44 -4.53 1.17
CA LEU A 293 -13.86 -3.21 0.95
C LEU A 293 -12.94 -2.88 2.12
N SER A 294 -11.64 -2.79 1.85
CA SER A 294 -10.67 -2.22 2.78
C SER A 294 -10.85 -0.71 2.86
N LEU A 295 -10.90 -0.15 4.07
CA LEU A 295 -10.93 1.29 4.34
C LEU A 295 -9.89 1.63 5.43
N ASP A 296 -8.73 2.11 5.01
CA ASP A 296 -7.67 2.60 5.88
C ASP A 296 -7.74 4.12 5.95
N MET A 297 -8.00 4.70 7.13
CA MET A 297 -7.95 6.16 7.29
C MET A 297 -6.96 6.56 8.38
N GLY A 298 -5.93 7.28 7.95
CA GLY A 298 -4.91 7.88 8.80
C GLY A 298 -5.16 9.37 9.10
N GLY A 299 -4.08 10.07 9.45
CA GLY A 299 -4.14 11.52 9.71
C GLY A 299 -4.17 12.39 8.46
N THR A 300 -3.65 11.92 7.32
CA THR A 300 -3.50 12.75 6.11
C THR A 300 -4.39 12.30 4.96
N THR A 301 -4.45 10.98 4.73
CA THR A 301 -5.19 10.36 3.64
C THR A 301 -5.93 9.11 4.11
N ALA A 302 -6.87 8.69 3.28
CA ALA A 302 -7.58 7.44 3.38
C ALA A 302 -7.27 6.62 2.14
N LYS A 303 -7.29 5.30 2.26
CA LYS A 303 -7.09 4.38 1.16
C LYS A 303 -8.21 3.37 1.14
N ALA A 304 -8.66 3.04 -0.05
CA ALA A 304 -9.64 2.00 -0.26
C ALA A 304 -9.13 0.98 -1.28
N CYS A 305 -9.44 -0.29 -1.05
CA CYS A 305 -9.08 -1.40 -1.92
C CYS A 305 -10.24 -2.41 -1.94
N VAL A 306 -10.63 -2.86 -3.13
CA VAL A 306 -11.60 -3.94 -3.28
C VAL A 306 -10.84 -5.27 -3.26
N ILE A 307 -11.29 -6.17 -2.38
CA ILE A 307 -10.70 -7.49 -2.18
C ILE A 307 -11.76 -8.50 -2.56
N GLU A 308 -11.40 -9.44 -3.42
CA GLU A 308 -12.32 -10.43 -3.98
C GLU A 308 -11.77 -11.84 -3.74
N GLY A 309 -12.62 -12.76 -3.27
CA GLY A 309 -12.21 -14.12 -2.97
C GLY A 309 -11.05 -14.21 -1.96
N GLY A 310 -10.97 -13.25 -1.03
CA GLY A 310 -9.92 -13.16 -0.02
C GLY A 310 -8.54 -12.75 -0.55
N LYS A 311 -8.46 -12.15 -1.75
CA LYS A 311 -7.21 -11.69 -2.35
C LYS A 311 -7.33 -10.25 -2.84
N PRO A 312 -6.40 -9.35 -2.48
CA PRO A 312 -6.30 -8.04 -3.11
C PRO A 312 -5.94 -8.21 -4.58
N GLU A 313 -6.58 -7.45 -5.46
CA GLU A 313 -6.14 -7.44 -6.86
C GLU A 313 -4.81 -6.69 -6.98
N LEU A 314 -3.94 -7.18 -7.87
CA LEU A 314 -2.76 -6.47 -8.32
C LEU A 314 -3.03 -5.73 -9.64
N THR A 315 -2.43 -4.55 -9.78
CA THR A 315 -2.20 -3.87 -11.05
C THR A 315 -0.70 -3.77 -11.33
N HIS A 316 -0.32 -3.56 -12.58
CA HIS A 316 1.09 -3.49 -13.00
C HIS A 316 1.56 -2.09 -13.36
N LEU A 317 0.67 -1.11 -13.27
CA LEU A 317 0.97 0.29 -13.54
C LEU A 317 0.35 1.14 -12.43
N LEU A 318 1.19 1.94 -11.77
CA LEU A 318 0.74 3.02 -10.90
C LEU A 318 1.37 4.34 -11.28
N GLU A 319 0.83 5.42 -10.72
CA GLU A 319 1.36 6.76 -10.91
C GLU A 319 1.82 7.33 -9.57
N ALA A 320 3.12 7.63 -9.48
CA ALA A 320 3.70 8.33 -8.34
C ALA A 320 3.67 9.85 -8.56
N ALA A 321 3.71 10.63 -7.48
CA ALA A 321 3.86 12.10 -7.51
C ALA A 321 2.94 12.82 -8.51
N ARG A 322 1.64 12.50 -8.47
CA ARG A 322 0.62 13.17 -9.29
C ARG A 322 0.61 14.69 -9.06
N VAL A 323 0.66 15.45 -10.15
CA VAL A 323 0.51 16.92 -10.15
C VAL A 323 -0.91 17.30 -9.73
N ARG A 324 -1.92 16.55 -10.19
CA ARG A 324 -3.32 16.73 -9.77
C ARG A 324 -3.85 15.44 -9.17
N ARG A 325 -4.29 15.52 -7.91
CA ARG A 325 -4.88 14.36 -7.21
C ARG A 325 -6.10 13.85 -7.99
N PHE A 326 -6.26 12.54 -8.01
CA PHE A 326 -7.36 11.84 -8.69
C PHE A 326 -7.43 12.01 -10.21
N MET A 327 -6.41 12.57 -10.86
CA MET A 327 -6.36 12.63 -12.32
C MET A 327 -5.25 11.72 -12.86
N LYS A 328 -5.70 10.65 -13.52
CA LYS A 328 -4.83 9.71 -14.24
C LYS A 328 -4.07 10.45 -15.35
N GLY A 329 -2.81 10.12 -15.52
CA GLY A 329 -1.87 10.75 -16.44
C GLY A 329 -1.11 11.94 -15.85
N SER A 330 -1.47 12.41 -14.66
CA SER A 330 -0.83 13.58 -14.03
C SER A 330 0.40 13.23 -13.18
N GLY A 331 0.74 11.95 -13.06
CA GLY A 331 1.89 11.47 -12.29
C GLY A 331 2.93 10.76 -13.15
N LEU A 332 3.98 10.28 -12.49
CA LEU A 332 5.04 9.49 -13.09
C LEU A 332 4.63 8.02 -13.16
N PRO A 333 4.55 7.40 -14.35
CA PRO A 333 4.19 5.99 -14.45
C PRO A 333 5.31 5.11 -13.88
N ILE A 334 4.91 4.13 -13.09
CA ILE A 334 5.77 3.13 -12.46
C ILE A 334 5.19 1.76 -12.77
N VAL A 335 6.01 0.92 -13.38
CA VAL A 335 5.67 -0.45 -13.76
C VAL A 335 6.18 -1.40 -12.69
N ALA A 336 5.29 -1.79 -11.79
CA ALA A 336 5.58 -2.78 -10.76
C ALA A 336 4.26 -3.45 -10.33
N PRO A 337 4.27 -4.73 -9.92
CA PRO A 337 3.13 -5.33 -9.26
C PRO A 337 2.80 -4.54 -7.99
N VAL A 338 1.59 -3.99 -7.91
CA VAL A 338 1.11 -3.21 -6.78
C VAL A 338 -0.33 -3.58 -6.48
N VAL A 339 -0.70 -3.60 -5.20
CA VAL A 339 -2.11 -3.72 -4.81
C VAL A 339 -2.90 -2.58 -5.43
N ASP A 340 -3.98 -2.91 -6.14
CA ASP A 340 -4.86 -1.91 -6.71
C ASP A 340 -5.65 -1.21 -5.59
N LEU A 341 -5.23 0.01 -5.31
CA LEU A 341 -5.78 0.84 -4.26
C LEU A 341 -6.03 2.24 -4.80
N ILE A 342 -7.04 2.89 -4.24
CA ILE A 342 -7.29 4.30 -4.47
C ILE A 342 -6.89 5.08 -3.24
N GLU A 343 -6.09 6.13 -3.45
CA GLU A 343 -5.82 7.11 -2.42
C GLU A 343 -6.89 8.19 -2.45
N ILE A 344 -7.48 8.47 -1.29
CA ILE A 344 -8.51 9.45 -1.06
C ILE A 344 -7.90 10.55 -0.20
N GLY A 345 -7.92 11.80 -0.68
CA GLY A 345 -7.47 13.01 0.03
C GLY A 345 -8.37 13.41 1.21
N ALA A 346 -8.64 12.47 2.10
CA ALA A 346 -9.48 12.57 3.28
C ALA A 346 -8.78 11.85 4.44
N GLY A 347 -8.50 12.54 5.54
CA GLY A 347 -7.86 11.99 6.73
C GLY A 347 -8.28 12.77 7.97
N GLY A 348 -7.85 12.33 9.16
CA GLY A 348 -8.19 13.02 10.41
C GLY A 348 -7.75 14.49 10.46
N GLY A 349 -6.65 14.83 9.81
CA GLY A 349 -6.12 16.19 9.69
C GLY A 349 -6.60 16.95 8.45
N SER A 350 -7.55 16.42 7.65
CA SER A 350 -8.06 17.15 6.49
C SER A 350 -8.73 18.44 6.92
N ILE A 351 -8.32 19.54 6.29
CA ILE A 351 -8.75 20.90 6.66
C ILE A 351 -10.13 21.19 6.08
N ALA A 352 -11.02 21.69 6.92
CA ALA A 352 -12.32 22.20 6.53
C ALA A 352 -12.26 23.69 6.20
N ARG A 353 -12.95 24.12 5.14
CA ARG A 353 -13.05 25.53 4.74
C ARG A 353 -14.34 25.80 4.00
N LYS A 354 -14.72 27.07 3.92
CA LYS A 354 -15.71 27.58 2.99
C LYS A 354 -15.04 27.83 1.63
N ASP A 355 -15.60 27.30 0.55
CA ASP A 355 -15.11 27.57 -0.80
C ASP A 355 -15.66 28.89 -1.38
N GLU A 356 -15.20 29.24 -2.58
CA GLU A 356 -15.62 30.47 -3.29
C GLU A 356 -17.13 30.51 -3.59
N LEU A 357 -17.79 29.35 -3.64
CA LEU A 357 -19.24 29.22 -3.83
C LEU A 357 -20.01 29.27 -2.51
N GLY A 358 -19.32 29.42 -1.39
CA GLY A 358 -19.88 29.48 -0.05
C GLY A 358 -20.26 28.11 0.53
N LEU A 359 -19.77 27.02 -0.04
CA LEU A 359 -20.04 25.65 0.39
C LEU A 359 -18.94 25.13 1.31
N LEU A 360 -19.31 24.27 2.26
CA LEU A 360 -18.35 23.56 3.11
C LEU A 360 -17.57 22.52 2.28
N LYS A 361 -16.24 22.61 2.33
CA LYS A 361 -15.30 21.64 1.74
C LYS A 361 -14.37 21.10 2.81
N VAL A 362 -13.98 19.83 2.68
CA VAL A 362 -13.01 19.16 3.55
C VAL A 362 -11.93 18.53 2.68
N GLY A 363 -10.66 18.83 2.96
CA GLY A 363 -9.54 18.44 2.11
C GLY A 363 -9.45 19.26 0.82
N PRO A 364 -8.51 18.96 -0.10
CA PRO A 364 -7.54 17.88 -0.01
C PRO A 364 -6.35 18.19 0.93
N ASP A 365 -6.20 19.44 1.35
CA ASP A 365 -5.13 19.87 2.25
C ASP A 365 -5.28 19.25 3.64
N SER A 366 -4.15 18.97 4.28
CA SER A 366 -4.09 18.35 5.60
C SER A 366 -3.16 19.15 6.52
N SER A 367 -3.51 19.21 7.81
CA SER A 367 -2.67 19.79 8.86
C SER A 367 -1.48 18.91 9.26
N GLY A 368 -1.38 17.69 8.74
CA GLY A 368 -0.31 16.74 9.06
C GLY A 368 -0.20 16.43 10.56
N ALA A 369 1.02 16.11 11.00
CA ALA A 369 1.37 15.90 12.41
C ALA A 369 1.81 17.19 13.12
N ASP A 370 2.36 18.14 12.36
CA ASP A 370 2.91 19.41 12.81
C ASP A 370 2.60 20.45 11.70
N PRO A 371 1.77 21.49 11.95
CA PRO A 371 1.26 21.94 13.25
C PRO A 371 0.08 21.11 13.79
N GLY A 372 -0.42 20.13 13.02
CA GLY A 372 -1.47 19.19 13.42
C GLY A 372 -2.88 19.80 13.53
N PRO A 373 -3.91 18.96 13.80
CA PRO A 373 -5.23 19.42 14.22
C PRO A 373 -5.17 20.40 15.39
N ALA A 374 -6.12 21.34 15.48
CA ALA A 374 -6.14 22.33 16.56
C ALA A 374 -6.23 21.66 17.94
N CYS A 375 -6.98 20.55 18.02
CA CYS A 375 -7.14 19.74 19.21
C CYS A 375 -5.86 19.07 19.70
N TYR A 376 -4.80 18.96 18.88
CA TYR A 376 -3.52 18.38 19.33
C TYR A 376 -2.70 19.37 20.16
N GLY A 377 -2.98 20.68 20.07
CA GLY A 377 -2.26 21.69 20.84
C GLY A 377 -0.82 21.94 20.39
N LEU A 378 -0.48 21.59 19.15
CA LEU A 378 0.86 21.75 18.56
C LEU A 378 1.03 23.03 17.72
N GLY A 379 0.03 23.92 17.72
CA GLY A 379 0.06 25.20 16.99
C GLY A 379 -0.93 25.29 15.84
N GLY A 380 -1.60 24.19 15.48
CA GLY A 380 -2.69 24.18 14.50
C GLY A 380 -3.85 25.08 14.91
N ARG A 381 -4.45 25.77 13.93
CA ARG A 381 -5.58 26.71 14.13
C ARG A 381 -6.74 26.52 13.17
N LEU A 382 -6.53 25.81 12.07
CA LEU A 382 -7.57 25.56 11.08
C LEU A 382 -8.43 24.37 11.53
N PRO A 383 -9.75 24.38 11.29
CA PRO A 383 -10.63 23.28 11.67
C PRO A 383 -10.34 22.04 10.83
N THR A 384 -10.26 20.88 11.49
CA THR A 384 -10.00 19.58 10.85
C THR A 384 -11.06 18.53 11.19
N VAL A 385 -10.98 17.37 10.53
CA VAL A 385 -11.86 16.22 10.80
C VAL A 385 -11.70 15.72 12.25
N SER A 386 -10.49 15.68 12.79
CA SER A 386 -10.22 15.30 14.18
C SER A 386 -10.80 16.31 15.17
N ASP A 387 -10.78 17.61 14.84
CA ASP A 387 -11.45 18.64 15.66
C ASP A 387 -12.96 18.40 15.71
N ALA A 388 -13.58 18.16 14.54
CA ALA A 388 -15.00 17.83 14.45
C ALA A 388 -15.34 16.55 15.22
N ASN A 389 -14.57 15.47 15.05
CA ASN A 389 -14.81 14.20 15.74
C ASN A 389 -14.66 14.32 17.27
N LEU A 390 -13.77 15.19 17.76
CA LEU A 390 -13.67 15.50 19.19
C LEU A 390 -14.92 16.23 19.70
N LEU A 391 -15.38 17.26 18.98
CA LEU A 391 -16.57 18.03 19.36
C LEU A 391 -17.86 17.21 19.30
N LEU A 392 -17.97 16.28 18.36
CA LEU A 392 -19.09 15.35 18.24
C LEU A 392 -19.09 14.24 19.32
N GLY A 393 -18.01 14.13 20.11
CA GLY A 393 -17.86 13.08 21.12
C GLY A 393 -17.43 11.72 20.55
N TYR A 394 -17.00 11.65 19.29
CA TYR A 394 -16.46 10.40 18.72
C TYR A 394 -15.05 10.12 19.22
N LEU A 395 -14.24 11.15 19.47
CA LEU A 395 -12.93 11.03 20.11
C LEU A 395 -12.98 11.42 21.59
N SER A 396 -12.08 10.82 22.37
CA SER A 396 -11.87 11.16 23.77
C SER A 396 -10.79 12.22 23.94
N ALA A 397 -11.06 13.25 24.75
CA ALA A 397 -10.04 14.24 25.08
C ALA A 397 -8.89 13.64 25.90
N ASP A 398 -9.20 12.70 26.79
CA ASP A 398 -8.27 12.18 27.80
C ASP A 398 -7.67 10.80 27.43
N TYR A 399 -8.21 10.13 26.42
CA TYR A 399 -7.82 8.77 26.05
C TYR A 399 -7.23 8.64 24.63
N PHE A 400 -6.95 9.75 23.95
CA PHE A 400 -6.29 9.69 22.64
C PHE A 400 -4.88 9.07 22.74
N LEU A 401 -4.62 8.06 21.91
CA LEU A 401 -3.41 7.22 21.99
C LEU A 401 -3.20 6.57 23.38
N GLY A 402 -4.28 6.10 24.00
CA GLY A 402 -4.28 5.56 25.37
C GLY A 402 -4.01 6.59 26.46
N GLY A 403 -4.27 7.88 26.17
CA GLY A 403 -4.02 9.01 27.08
C GLY A 403 -2.61 9.60 27.00
N SER A 404 -1.77 9.09 26.08
CA SER A 404 -0.41 9.62 25.87
C SER A 404 -0.41 11.04 25.31
N ILE A 405 -1.47 11.42 24.58
CA ILE A 405 -1.63 12.73 23.96
C ILE A 405 -2.97 13.31 24.46
N PRO A 406 -2.96 14.28 25.39
CA PRO A 406 -4.19 14.91 25.85
C PRO A 406 -4.67 15.91 24.80
N LEU A 407 -5.91 15.77 24.32
CA LEU A 407 -6.47 16.71 23.34
C LEU A 407 -6.96 18.00 24.02
N ARG A 408 -7.22 19.04 23.22
CA ARG A 408 -7.63 20.37 23.66
C ARG A 408 -9.00 20.74 23.06
N PRO A 409 -10.12 20.38 23.71
CA PRO A 409 -11.46 20.68 23.21
C PRO A 409 -11.69 22.17 22.92
N GLY A 410 -11.18 23.07 23.78
CA GLY A 410 -11.31 24.52 23.57
C GLY A 410 -10.62 25.03 22.29
N ASN A 411 -9.51 24.39 21.87
CA ASN A 411 -8.85 24.74 20.61
C ASN A 411 -9.68 24.25 19.40
N ALA A 412 -10.22 23.03 19.49
CA ALA A 412 -11.10 22.49 18.45
C ALA A 412 -12.35 23.36 18.28
N GLU A 413 -12.97 23.74 19.39
CA GLU A 413 -14.16 24.59 19.42
C GLU A 413 -13.87 25.97 18.81
N ALA A 414 -12.74 26.59 19.17
CA ALA A 414 -12.34 27.89 18.61
C ALA A 414 -12.14 27.81 17.09
N ALA A 415 -11.44 26.78 16.60
CA ALA A 415 -11.19 26.58 15.17
C ALA A 415 -12.47 26.33 14.37
N VAL A 416 -13.37 25.49 14.88
CA VAL A 416 -14.65 25.18 14.21
C VAL A 416 -15.63 26.35 14.28
N ARG A 417 -15.60 27.14 15.36
CA ARG A 417 -16.46 28.32 15.53
C ARG A 417 -16.21 29.39 14.48
N GLU A 418 -14.96 29.66 14.13
CA GLU A 418 -14.62 30.63 13.07
C GLU A 418 -15.28 30.24 11.74
N LEU A 419 -15.17 28.97 11.34
CA LEU A 419 -15.83 28.45 10.14
C LEU A 419 -17.37 28.43 10.27
N ALA A 420 -17.89 28.14 11.45
CA ALA A 420 -19.33 28.15 11.71
C ALA A 420 -19.95 29.53 11.51
N GLU A 421 -19.28 30.58 12.00
CA GLU A 421 -19.68 31.98 11.81
C GLU A 421 -19.69 32.38 10.33
N GLU A 422 -18.67 31.96 9.56
CA GLU A 422 -18.61 32.21 8.11
C GLU A 422 -19.72 31.51 7.31
N LEU A 423 -20.17 30.34 7.76
CA LEU A 423 -21.21 29.54 7.13
C LEU A 423 -22.62 29.89 7.63
N GLY A 424 -22.74 30.66 8.72
CA GLY A 424 -24.02 30.94 9.37
C GLY A 424 -24.64 29.71 10.05
N LEU A 425 -23.80 28.81 10.58
CA LEU A 425 -24.19 27.58 11.25
C LEU A 425 -23.77 27.60 12.73
N THR A 426 -24.28 26.67 13.54
CA THR A 426 -23.72 26.44 14.87
C THR A 426 -22.43 25.62 14.82
N VAL A 427 -21.68 25.59 15.92
CA VAL A 427 -20.44 24.78 16.03
C VAL A 427 -20.75 23.30 15.81
N GLU A 428 -21.84 22.80 16.40
CA GLU A 428 -22.28 21.41 16.31
C GLU A 428 -22.69 21.05 14.87
N GLN A 429 -23.47 21.92 14.22
CA GLN A 429 -23.87 21.74 12.83
C GLN A 429 -22.66 21.73 11.89
N THR A 430 -21.68 22.59 12.16
CA THR A 430 -20.45 22.68 11.38
C THR A 430 -19.58 21.44 11.59
N ALA A 431 -19.40 20.99 12.84
CA ALA A 431 -18.67 19.76 13.15
C ALA A 431 -19.32 18.54 12.48
N TRP A 432 -20.64 18.40 12.58
CA TRP A 432 -21.38 17.34 11.87
C TRP A 432 -21.23 17.45 10.35
N GLY A 433 -21.30 18.67 9.81
CA GLY A 433 -21.08 18.95 8.39
C GLY A 433 -19.70 18.49 7.92
N ILE A 434 -18.64 18.75 8.70
CA ILE A 434 -17.27 18.30 8.40
C ILE A 434 -17.22 16.77 8.36
N HIS A 435 -17.77 16.09 9.38
CA HIS A 435 -17.82 14.63 9.44
C HIS A 435 -18.61 14.04 8.26
N ARG A 436 -19.75 14.64 7.88
CA ARG A 436 -20.57 14.18 6.76
C ARG A 436 -19.86 14.36 5.42
N VAL A 437 -19.30 15.54 5.16
CA VAL A 437 -18.63 15.84 3.88
C VAL A 437 -17.43 14.93 3.65
N VAL A 438 -16.62 14.66 4.68
CA VAL A 438 -15.47 13.75 4.52
C VAL A 438 -15.91 12.31 4.21
N ASN A 439 -17.00 11.84 4.84
CA ASN A 439 -17.56 10.50 4.57
C ASN A 439 -18.15 10.39 3.17
N GLU A 440 -18.85 11.43 2.69
CA GLU A 440 -19.38 11.48 1.31
C GLU A 440 -18.26 11.45 0.27
N ASN A 441 -17.17 12.20 0.51
CA ASN A 441 -16.00 12.17 -0.37
C ASN A 441 -15.36 10.77 -0.42
N MET A 442 -15.21 10.11 0.74
CA MET A 442 -14.69 8.73 0.81
C MET A 442 -15.61 7.73 0.11
N ALA A 443 -16.93 7.80 0.37
CA ALA A 443 -17.90 6.91 -0.25
C ALA A 443 -17.98 7.13 -1.78
N ALA A 444 -17.91 8.37 -2.27
CA ALA A 444 -17.91 8.67 -3.70
C ALA A 444 -16.69 8.08 -4.41
N ALA A 445 -15.49 8.25 -3.84
CA ALA A 445 -14.27 7.68 -4.39
C ALA A 445 -14.29 6.14 -4.36
N ALA A 446 -14.66 5.53 -3.23
CA ALA A 446 -14.81 4.08 -3.10
C ALA A 446 -15.82 3.52 -4.10
N ARG A 447 -16.98 4.19 -4.28
CA ARG A 447 -18.01 3.76 -5.23
C ARG A 447 -17.50 3.70 -6.66
N MET A 448 -16.76 4.73 -7.10
CA MET A 448 -16.17 4.75 -8.44
C MET A 448 -15.23 3.56 -8.65
N HIS A 449 -14.35 3.31 -7.69
CA HIS A 449 -13.41 2.20 -7.74
C HIS A 449 -14.10 0.82 -7.76
N ILE A 450 -15.15 0.63 -6.95
CA ILE A 450 -15.95 -0.59 -6.95
C ILE A 450 -16.65 -0.81 -8.30
N ILE A 451 -17.17 0.26 -8.92
CA ILE A 451 -17.84 0.19 -10.23
C ILE A 451 -16.84 -0.12 -11.35
N GLU A 452 -15.63 0.44 -11.31
CA GLU A 452 -14.55 0.12 -12.27
C GLU A 452 -14.19 -1.37 -12.26
N ARG A 453 -14.43 -2.05 -11.14
CA ARG A 453 -14.29 -3.50 -10.96
C ARG A 453 -15.55 -4.30 -11.29
N ASN A 454 -16.59 -3.67 -11.83
CA ASN A 454 -17.87 -4.30 -12.17
C ASN A 454 -18.53 -5.00 -10.96
N ARG A 455 -18.42 -4.39 -9.77
CA ARG A 455 -18.98 -4.92 -8.52
C ARG A 455 -20.10 -4.06 -7.95
N ASP A 456 -20.95 -4.70 -7.15
CA ASP A 456 -21.98 -4.05 -6.36
C ASP A 456 -21.45 -3.80 -4.94
N PRO A 457 -21.32 -2.54 -4.47
CA PRO A 457 -20.87 -2.23 -3.11
C PRO A 457 -21.67 -2.97 -2.03
N ARG A 458 -22.96 -3.24 -2.26
CA ARG A 458 -23.85 -3.92 -1.29
C ARG A 458 -23.48 -5.38 -1.04
N SER A 459 -22.66 -5.97 -1.91
CA SER A 459 -22.15 -7.33 -1.77
C SER A 459 -20.91 -7.43 -0.88
N LEU A 460 -20.28 -6.30 -0.56
CA LEU A 460 -19.03 -6.23 0.18
C LEU A 460 -19.28 -5.97 1.67
N ALA A 461 -18.47 -6.58 2.54
CA ALA A 461 -18.29 -6.11 3.91
C ALA A 461 -17.17 -5.06 3.96
N THR A 462 -17.28 -4.04 4.82
CA THR A 462 -16.25 -3.02 4.96
C THR A 462 -15.31 -3.38 6.12
N ILE A 463 -14.03 -3.62 5.85
CA ILE A 463 -13.01 -3.72 6.91
C ILE A 463 -12.42 -2.34 7.14
N ALA A 464 -12.51 -1.83 8.37
CA ALA A 464 -12.03 -0.49 8.67
C ALA A 464 -10.88 -0.50 9.69
N PHE A 465 -9.81 0.19 9.33
CA PHE A 465 -8.60 0.28 10.12
C PHE A 465 -7.88 1.62 9.85
N GLY A 466 -6.69 1.77 10.43
CA GLY A 466 -6.06 3.07 10.60
C GLY A 466 -6.63 3.78 11.83
N GLY A 467 -5.92 4.79 12.33
CA GLY A 467 -6.30 5.46 13.57
C GLY A 467 -7.65 6.18 13.52
N ALA A 468 -8.07 6.63 12.34
CA ALA A 468 -9.33 7.35 12.13
C ALA A 468 -10.41 6.50 11.44
N GLY A 469 -10.07 5.43 10.73
CA GLY A 469 -11.02 4.62 9.95
C GLY A 469 -12.23 4.14 10.74
N PRO A 470 -12.05 3.54 11.93
CA PRO A 470 -13.16 3.04 12.73
C PRO A 470 -14.21 4.08 13.13
N ALA A 471 -13.86 5.37 13.20
CA ALA A 471 -14.80 6.44 13.53
C ALA A 471 -15.71 6.82 12.35
N HIS A 472 -15.32 6.48 11.12
CA HIS A 472 -15.99 6.88 9.88
C HIS A 472 -16.63 5.71 9.12
N ALA A 473 -16.18 4.48 9.37
CA ALA A 473 -16.52 3.29 8.60
C ALA A 473 -18.02 3.02 8.46
N SER A 474 -18.77 3.08 9.55
CA SER A 474 -20.21 2.81 9.55
C SER A 474 -20.98 3.81 8.68
N ALA A 475 -20.58 5.09 8.71
CA ALA A 475 -21.19 6.12 7.87
C ALA A 475 -20.84 5.92 6.39
N VAL A 476 -19.58 5.62 6.06
CA VAL A 476 -19.17 5.29 4.68
C VAL A 476 -19.89 4.05 4.16
N ALA A 477 -19.97 3.00 4.98
CA ALA A 477 -20.67 1.76 4.65
C ALA A 477 -22.16 1.99 4.38
N ARG A 478 -22.87 2.81 5.18
CA ARG A 478 -24.26 3.22 4.92
C ARG A 478 -24.40 3.94 3.57
N LEU A 479 -23.52 4.89 3.27
CA LEU A 479 -23.54 5.61 1.99
C LEU A 479 -23.33 4.67 0.80
N LEU A 480 -22.47 3.67 0.95
CA LEU A 480 -22.23 2.65 -0.07
C LEU A 480 -23.35 1.60 -0.15
N GLY A 481 -24.13 1.42 0.91
CA GLY A 481 -25.14 0.37 1.04
C GLY A 481 -24.59 -0.98 1.53
N CYS A 482 -23.36 -1.00 2.07
CA CYS A 482 -22.78 -2.17 2.70
C CYS A 482 -23.54 -2.49 4.00
N LYS A 483 -23.76 -3.78 4.27
CA LYS A 483 -24.53 -4.24 5.44
C LYS A 483 -23.67 -4.61 6.65
N THR A 484 -22.37 -4.79 6.43
CA THR A 484 -21.46 -5.29 7.46
C THR A 484 -20.22 -4.42 7.51
N VAL A 485 -19.82 -4.05 8.72
CA VAL A 485 -18.55 -3.37 9.00
C VAL A 485 -17.77 -4.20 10.01
N ILE A 486 -16.49 -4.40 9.77
CA ILE A 486 -15.62 -5.22 10.61
C ILE A 486 -14.47 -4.34 11.10
N PHE A 487 -14.31 -4.29 12.42
CA PHE A 487 -13.19 -3.64 13.09
C PHE A 487 -12.24 -4.71 13.65
N PRO A 488 -11.07 -4.92 13.03
CA PRO A 488 -10.11 -5.89 13.53
C PRO A 488 -9.54 -5.48 14.89
N PRO A 489 -9.04 -6.43 15.71
CA PRO A 489 -8.23 -6.08 16.87
C PRO A 489 -6.99 -5.28 16.45
N GLY A 490 -6.63 -4.24 17.19
CA GLY A 490 -5.53 -3.35 16.84
C GLY A 490 -5.78 -2.57 15.56
N ALA A 491 -7.00 -2.06 15.33
CA ALA A 491 -7.37 -1.40 14.08
C ALA A 491 -6.44 -0.21 13.75
N GLY A 492 -5.95 0.51 14.76
CA GLY A 492 -4.99 1.60 14.58
C GLY A 492 -3.56 1.19 14.19
N VAL A 493 -3.25 -0.12 14.19
CA VAL A 493 -1.97 -0.74 13.80
C VAL A 493 -2.16 -1.94 12.85
N ALA A 494 -3.34 -2.08 12.23
CA ALA A 494 -3.69 -3.25 11.44
C ALA A 494 -2.78 -3.44 10.22
N SER A 495 -2.25 -2.37 9.62
CA SER A 495 -1.29 -2.47 8.51
C SER A 495 0.01 -3.17 8.94
N ALA A 496 0.49 -2.93 10.15
CA ALA A 496 1.64 -3.66 10.70
C ALA A 496 1.29 -5.15 10.87
N LEU A 497 0.12 -5.47 11.41
CA LEU A 497 -0.34 -6.86 11.49
C LEU A 497 -0.51 -7.51 10.11
N GLY A 498 -0.99 -6.75 9.12
CA GLY A 498 -1.04 -7.15 7.71
C GLY A 498 0.31 -7.57 7.16
N ALA A 499 1.38 -6.86 7.53
CA ALA A 499 2.74 -7.21 7.14
C ALA A 499 3.17 -8.59 7.69
N LEU A 500 2.71 -8.98 8.88
CA LEU A 500 3.02 -10.30 9.46
C LEU A 500 2.31 -11.46 8.75
N VAL A 501 1.14 -11.19 8.17
CA VAL A 501 0.32 -12.18 7.45
C VAL A 501 0.45 -12.04 5.93
N SER A 502 1.38 -11.20 5.46
CA SER A 502 1.71 -11.07 4.04
C SER A 502 2.37 -12.35 3.51
N PRO A 503 1.96 -12.81 2.31
CA PRO A 503 2.52 -14.01 1.73
C PRO A 503 3.99 -13.80 1.33
N ILE A 504 4.79 -14.85 1.51
CA ILE A 504 6.11 -14.92 0.88
C ILE A 504 5.89 -15.35 -0.57
N ALA A 505 5.94 -14.39 -1.48
CA ALA A 505 5.72 -14.64 -2.89
C ALA A 505 6.58 -13.73 -3.75
N PHE A 506 6.83 -14.19 -4.98
CA PHE A 506 7.57 -13.44 -5.97
C PHE A 506 6.88 -13.56 -7.31
N THR A 507 6.39 -12.44 -7.82
CA THR A 507 5.87 -12.34 -9.17
C THR A 507 6.93 -11.76 -10.13
N ALA A 508 7.14 -12.46 -11.24
CA ALA A 508 7.99 -12.05 -12.34
C ALA A 508 7.30 -12.30 -13.68
N GLY A 509 7.87 -11.73 -14.74
CA GLY A 509 7.43 -12.03 -16.09
C GLY A 509 8.21 -11.32 -17.16
N ARG A 510 7.92 -11.66 -18.40
CA ARG A 510 8.56 -11.09 -19.58
C ARG A 510 7.53 -10.75 -20.64
N THR A 511 7.89 -9.78 -21.47
CA THR A 511 7.12 -9.46 -22.67
C THR A 511 7.58 -10.35 -23.82
N LEU A 512 6.65 -11.11 -24.37
CA LEU A 512 6.83 -11.89 -25.58
C LEU A 512 5.50 -11.83 -26.33
N MET A 513 5.38 -10.87 -27.25
CA MET A 513 4.18 -10.67 -28.03
C MET A 513 3.95 -11.90 -28.92
N THR A 514 2.88 -12.62 -28.66
CA THR A 514 2.61 -13.94 -29.24
C THR A 514 1.16 -14.03 -29.69
N PRO A 515 0.88 -14.16 -30.99
CA PRO A 515 -0.42 -14.63 -31.46
C PRO A 515 -0.62 -16.06 -30.94
N LEU A 516 -1.65 -16.30 -30.13
CA LEU A 516 -1.82 -17.56 -29.40
C LEU A 516 -1.86 -18.79 -30.32
N ASP A 517 -2.45 -18.64 -31.51
CA ASP A 517 -2.58 -19.72 -32.50
C ASP A 517 -1.25 -20.08 -33.18
N ASN A 518 -0.25 -19.21 -33.12
CA ASN A 518 1.08 -19.39 -33.73
C ASN A 518 2.21 -19.35 -32.69
N ALA A 519 1.88 -19.67 -31.43
CA ALA A 519 2.84 -19.60 -30.33
C ALA A 519 4.00 -20.60 -30.48
N ASP A 520 5.24 -20.13 -30.30
CA ASP A 520 6.41 -21.00 -30.11
C ASP A 520 6.46 -21.49 -28.66
N TRP A 521 5.88 -22.67 -28.43
CA TRP A 521 5.83 -23.27 -27.11
C TRP A 521 7.20 -23.67 -26.55
N ALA A 522 8.21 -23.88 -27.40
CA ALA A 522 9.55 -24.19 -26.93
C ALA A 522 10.22 -22.94 -26.33
N GLU A 523 10.07 -21.79 -26.99
CA GLU A 523 10.52 -20.49 -26.47
C GLU A 523 9.79 -20.14 -25.17
N ILE A 524 8.45 -20.22 -25.15
CA ILE A 524 7.63 -19.92 -23.97
C ILE A 524 7.98 -20.84 -22.79
N GLY A 525 8.14 -22.14 -23.04
CA GLY A 525 8.54 -23.10 -22.02
C GLY A 525 9.95 -22.85 -21.48
N GLY A 526 10.89 -22.45 -22.34
CA GLY A 526 12.23 -22.02 -21.93
C GLY A 526 12.21 -20.79 -21.02
N MET A 527 11.46 -19.77 -21.42
CA MET A 527 11.26 -18.57 -20.61
C MET A 527 10.64 -18.88 -19.25
N TYR A 528 9.62 -19.74 -19.15
CA TYR A 528 9.03 -20.09 -17.86
C TYR A 528 10.01 -20.80 -16.93
N ARG A 529 10.87 -21.69 -17.45
CA ARG A 529 11.94 -22.30 -16.64
C ARG A 529 12.91 -21.27 -16.07
N GLU A 530 13.31 -20.29 -16.87
CA GLU A 530 14.16 -19.19 -16.39
C GLU A 530 13.46 -18.35 -15.31
N LEU A 531 12.15 -18.09 -15.45
CA LEU A 531 11.35 -17.40 -14.44
C LEU A 531 11.22 -18.22 -13.16
N GLU A 532 11.04 -19.53 -13.25
CA GLU A 532 10.98 -20.45 -12.11
C GLU A 532 12.30 -20.49 -11.34
N GLU A 533 13.43 -20.61 -12.04
CA GLU A 533 14.77 -20.56 -11.43
C GLU A 533 15.01 -19.23 -10.70
N GLN A 534 14.67 -18.11 -11.34
CA GLN A 534 14.76 -16.79 -10.73
C GLN A 534 13.88 -16.71 -9.47
N ALA A 535 12.65 -17.19 -9.55
CA ALA A 535 11.72 -17.13 -8.43
C ALA A 535 12.18 -18.00 -7.25
N ILE A 536 12.69 -19.21 -7.50
CA ILE A 536 13.28 -20.05 -6.46
C ILE A 536 14.45 -19.33 -5.77
N GLN A 537 15.32 -18.67 -6.53
CA GLN A 537 16.44 -17.91 -5.95
C GLN A 537 15.94 -16.78 -5.04
N GLU A 538 14.86 -16.10 -5.41
CA GLU A 538 14.30 -15.01 -4.61
C GLU A 538 13.63 -15.53 -3.33
N LEU A 539 12.80 -16.58 -3.41
CA LEU A 539 12.13 -17.16 -2.22
C LEU A 539 13.11 -17.89 -1.28
N THR A 540 14.15 -18.52 -1.80
CA THR A 540 15.18 -19.12 -0.94
C THR A 540 15.96 -18.07 -0.14
N SER A 541 16.11 -16.85 -0.69
CA SER A 541 16.68 -15.71 0.05
C SER A 541 15.83 -15.24 1.23
N THR A 542 14.56 -15.68 1.32
CA THR A 542 13.67 -15.43 2.46
C THR A 542 13.54 -16.63 3.39
N GLY A 543 14.38 -17.66 3.23
CA GLY A 543 14.38 -18.85 4.08
C GLY A 543 13.41 -19.96 3.67
N VAL A 544 12.73 -19.84 2.52
CA VAL A 544 11.83 -20.90 2.00
C VAL A 544 12.67 -21.99 1.34
N ALA A 545 12.38 -23.26 1.62
CA ALA A 545 13.04 -24.37 0.92
C ALA A 545 12.54 -24.47 -0.52
N ALA A 546 13.43 -24.75 -1.48
CA ALA A 546 13.07 -24.80 -2.90
C ALA A 546 11.93 -25.79 -3.22
N ASN A 547 11.82 -26.89 -2.46
CA ASN A 547 10.76 -27.90 -2.63
C ASN A 547 9.39 -27.46 -2.09
N ASP A 548 9.34 -26.38 -1.29
CA ASP A 548 8.11 -25.83 -0.72
C ASP A 548 7.54 -24.68 -1.57
N VAL A 549 8.18 -24.39 -2.72
CA VAL A 549 7.72 -23.35 -3.65
C VAL A 549 6.66 -23.92 -4.58
N SER A 550 5.53 -23.23 -4.65
CA SER A 550 4.44 -23.48 -5.60
C SER A 550 4.43 -22.41 -6.69
N PHE A 551 3.92 -22.76 -7.87
CA PHE A 551 3.93 -21.89 -9.05
C PHE A 551 2.52 -21.71 -9.60
N ARG A 552 2.18 -20.46 -9.92
CA ARG A 552 0.99 -20.09 -10.70
C ARG A 552 1.44 -19.40 -11.99
N ARG A 553 1.08 -19.96 -13.13
CA ARG A 553 1.33 -19.36 -14.45
C ARG A 553 0.09 -18.61 -14.91
N TRP A 554 0.30 -17.39 -15.36
CA TRP A 554 -0.76 -16.54 -15.90
C TRP A 554 -0.19 -15.63 -16.98
N ALA A 555 -1.04 -15.02 -17.78
CA ALA A 555 -0.62 -14.16 -18.88
C ALA A 555 -1.55 -12.94 -19.02
N GLU A 556 -1.00 -11.86 -19.55
CA GLU A 556 -1.78 -10.68 -19.92
C GLU A 556 -2.07 -10.76 -21.42
N MET A 557 -3.36 -10.89 -21.74
CA MET A 557 -3.85 -11.25 -23.06
C MET A 557 -4.89 -10.24 -23.54
N ARG A 558 -5.02 -10.09 -24.86
CA ARG A 558 -6.02 -9.21 -25.48
C ARG A 558 -6.54 -9.81 -26.78
N LEU A 559 -7.64 -9.25 -27.29
CA LEU A 559 -8.04 -9.51 -28.67
C LEU A 559 -7.14 -8.71 -29.62
N GLU A 560 -6.85 -9.27 -30.78
CA GLU A 560 -6.06 -8.61 -31.82
C GLU A 560 -6.63 -7.23 -32.16
N GLY A 561 -5.75 -6.23 -32.24
CA GLY A 561 -6.12 -4.83 -32.49
C GLY A 561 -6.59 -4.05 -31.26
N GLN A 562 -6.78 -4.69 -30.09
CA GLN A 562 -6.99 -3.97 -28.84
C GLN A 562 -5.68 -3.37 -28.32
N TYR A 563 -5.80 -2.29 -27.54
CA TYR A 563 -4.66 -1.68 -26.88
C TYR A 563 -4.41 -2.30 -25.50
N HIS A 564 -5.48 -2.57 -24.73
CA HIS A 564 -5.41 -3.04 -23.35
C HIS A 564 -5.61 -4.55 -23.20
N GLU A 565 -4.87 -5.10 -22.27
CA GLU A 565 -4.80 -6.49 -21.87
C GLU A 565 -5.61 -6.78 -20.59
N ILE A 566 -5.99 -8.05 -20.42
CA ILE A 566 -6.60 -8.60 -19.21
C ILE A 566 -5.74 -9.74 -18.67
N ALA A 567 -5.72 -9.92 -17.35
CA ALA A 567 -5.04 -11.03 -16.71
C ALA A 567 -5.83 -12.34 -16.90
N VAL A 568 -5.14 -13.40 -17.33
CA VAL A 568 -5.73 -14.71 -17.62
C VAL A 568 -4.88 -15.81 -17.00
N ASP A 569 -5.50 -16.64 -16.18
CA ASP A 569 -4.88 -17.84 -15.64
C ASP A 569 -4.59 -18.86 -16.74
N LEU A 570 -3.35 -19.36 -16.76
CA LEU A 570 -2.95 -20.45 -17.64
C LEU A 570 -3.20 -21.79 -16.94
N PRO A 571 -3.49 -22.85 -17.69
CA PRO A 571 -3.70 -24.17 -17.12
C PRO A 571 -2.42 -24.73 -16.49
N ASP A 572 -2.58 -25.51 -15.42
CA ASP A 572 -1.46 -26.16 -14.71
C ASP A 572 -0.77 -27.28 -15.53
N ALA A 573 -1.29 -27.63 -16.69
CA ALA A 573 -0.68 -28.58 -17.61
C ALA A 573 0.65 -28.07 -18.21
N GLU A 574 1.40 -28.97 -18.85
CA GLU A 574 2.56 -28.57 -19.66
C GLU A 574 2.09 -27.68 -20.82
N LEU A 575 2.75 -26.52 -21.00
CA LEU A 575 2.37 -25.59 -22.06
C LEU A 575 2.78 -26.15 -23.41
N GLY A 576 1.85 -26.14 -24.36
CA GLY A 576 2.01 -26.75 -25.67
C GLY A 576 0.76 -26.54 -26.54
N PRO A 577 0.76 -27.08 -27.78
CA PRO A 577 -0.37 -26.93 -28.69
C PRO A 577 -1.70 -27.45 -28.12
N ASP A 578 -1.64 -28.49 -27.28
CA ASP A 578 -2.83 -29.16 -26.74
C ASP A 578 -3.60 -28.31 -25.72
N VAL A 579 -2.97 -27.33 -25.08
CA VAL A 579 -3.61 -26.47 -24.06
C VAL A 579 -4.19 -25.18 -24.62
N VAL A 580 -4.02 -24.90 -25.91
CA VAL A 580 -4.53 -23.66 -26.56
C VAL A 580 -6.02 -23.47 -26.30
N THR A 581 -6.82 -24.53 -26.46
CA THR A 581 -8.27 -24.45 -26.24
C THR A 581 -8.61 -24.12 -24.79
N ALA A 582 -7.85 -24.65 -23.83
CA ALA A 582 -8.03 -24.34 -22.42
C ALA A 582 -7.69 -22.87 -22.12
N ILE A 583 -6.60 -22.35 -22.70
CA ILE A 583 -6.20 -20.94 -22.59
C ILE A 583 -7.28 -20.02 -23.18
N LYS A 584 -7.82 -20.35 -24.36
CA LYS A 584 -8.94 -19.59 -24.98
C LYS A 584 -10.18 -19.55 -24.09
N ASN A 585 -10.50 -20.65 -23.41
CA ASN A 585 -11.61 -20.71 -22.48
C ASN A 585 -11.35 -19.86 -21.21
N SER A 586 -10.13 -19.91 -20.65
CA SER A 586 -9.73 -19.03 -19.55
C SER A 586 -9.83 -17.56 -19.94
N PHE A 587 -9.35 -17.20 -21.13
CA PHE A 587 -9.46 -15.85 -21.68
C PHE A 587 -10.92 -15.41 -21.80
N ALA A 588 -11.78 -16.24 -22.41
CA ALA A 588 -13.20 -15.93 -22.56
C ALA A 588 -13.88 -15.70 -21.21
N ALA A 589 -13.59 -16.53 -20.21
CA ALA A 589 -14.15 -16.39 -18.86
C ALA A 589 -13.69 -15.09 -18.18
N ALA A 590 -12.40 -14.75 -18.28
CA ALA A 590 -11.86 -13.49 -17.75
C ALA A 590 -12.47 -12.27 -18.47
N TYR A 591 -12.59 -12.34 -19.80
CA TYR A 591 -13.13 -11.26 -20.61
C TYR A 591 -14.63 -11.01 -20.34
N VAL A 592 -15.43 -12.06 -20.14
CA VAL A 592 -16.84 -11.94 -19.72
C VAL A 592 -16.95 -11.36 -18.32
N ARG A 593 -16.06 -11.74 -17.40
CA ARG A 593 -16.05 -11.17 -16.03
C ARG A 593 -15.83 -9.66 -16.06
N GLN A 594 -14.89 -9.21 -16.89
CA GLN A 594 -14.52 -7.80 -17.00
C GLN A 594 -15.54 -6.97 -17.81
N TYR A 595 -16.02 -7.49 -18.95
CA TYR A 595 -16.79 -6.70 -19.93
C TYR A 595 -18.21 -7.22 -20.19
N GLY A 596 -18.61 -8.32 -19.56
CA GLY A 596 -19.94 -8.93 -19.69
C GLY A 596 -20.18 -9.76 -20.98
N ARG A 597 -19.26 -9.72 -21.96
CA ARG A 597 -19.35 -10.47 -23.22
C ARG A 597 -17.98 -10.59 -23.88
N VAL A 598 -17.77 -11.60 -24.74
CA VAL A 598 -16.60 -11.71 -25.61
C VAL A 598 -16.94 -11.19 -27.01
N LEU A 599 -16.00 -10.54 -27.69
CA LEU A 599 -16.14 -10.18 -29.11
C LEU A 599 -15.65 -11.36 -29.96
N GLU A 600 -16.50 -11.85 -30.86
CA GLU A 600 -16.20 -12.98 -31.75
C GLU A 600 -15.42 -12.54 -33.00
N GLY A 601 -14.70 -13.48 -33.61
CA GLY A 601 -14.03 -13.29 -34.91
C GLY A 601 -12.66 -12.60 -34.86
N LEU A 602 -12.13 -12.31 -33.67
CA LEU A 602 -10.79 -11.74 -33.48
C LEU A 602 -9.83 -12.79 -32.91
N GLY A 603 -8.56 -12.72 -33.33
CA GLY A 603 -7.48 -13.50 -32.74
C GLY A 603 -7.21 -13.09 -31.30
N ILE A 604 -6.51 -13.95 -30.54
CA ILE A 604 -6.03 -13.64 -29.19
C ILE A 604 -4.52 -13.47 -29.24
N GLU A 605 -4.04 -12.36 -28.70
CA GLU A 605 -2.63 -12.04 -28.53
C GLU A 605 -2.26 -12.09 -27.05
N THR A 606 -1.16 -12.76 -26.73
CA THR A 606 -0.52 -12.69 -25.43
C THR A 606 0.62 -11.68 -25.48
N LEU A 607 0.67 -10.74 -24.56
CA LEU A 607 1.72 -9.71 -24.51
C LEU A 607 2.76 -10.04 -23.45
N HIS A 608 2.30 -10.29 -22.23
CA HIS A 608 3.14 -10.51 -21.06
C HIS A 608 2.86 -11.89 -20.50
N TRP A 609 3.93 -12.67 -20.29
CA TRP A 609 3.86 -13.98 -19.66
C TRP A 609 4.39 -13.86 -18.25
N ARG A 610 3.61 -14.33 -17.28
CA ARG A 610 3.81 -14.06 -15.87
C ARG A 610 3.84 -15.35 -15.07
N LEU A 611 4.66 -15.34 -14.03
CA LEU A 611 4.80 -16.40 -13.06
C LEU A 611 4.75 -15.79 -11.67
N THR A 612 3.87 -16.31 -10.83
CA THR A 612 3.87 -16.03 -9.39
C THR A 612 4.34 -17.30 -8.69
N ALA A 613 5.45 -17.20 -7.97
CA ALA A 613 5.91 -18.25 -7.07
C ALA A 613 5.50 -17.91 -5.63
N THR A 614 5.04 -18.88 -4.87
CA THR A 614 4.55 -18.70 -3.50
C THR A 614 5.18 -19.75 -2.60
N GLY A 615 5.70 -19.33 -1.45
CA GLY A 615 6.14 -20.22 -0.39
C GLY A 615 4.97 -20.86 0.36
N PRO A 616 5.24 -21.60 1.44
CA PRO A 616 4.18 -22.12 2.30
C PRO A 616 3.36 -20.99 2.93
N ASP A 617 2.13 -21.32 3.34
CA ASP A 617 1.25 -20.39 4.07
C ASP A 617 1.98 -19.73 5.25
N THR A 618 1.60 -18.49 5.55
CA THR A 618 2.29 -17.68 6.56
C THR A 618 2.36 -18.37 7.91
N ALA A 619 3.53 -18.32 8.56
CA ALA A 619 3.74 -18.89 9.88
C ALA A 619 2.84 -18.28 10.97
N VAL A 620 2.31 -17.07 10.74
CA VAL A 620 1.48 -16.34 11.69
C VAL A 620 0.03 -16.82 11.59
N GLN A 621 -0.41 -17.58 12.59
CA GLN A 621 -1.80 -17.99 12.78
C GLN A 621 -2.32 -17.28 14.04
N LEU A 622 -3.42 -16.51 13.94
CA LEU A 622 -3.96 -15.85 15.12
C LEU A 622 -4.72 -16.82 16.03
N LYS A 623 -4.62 -16.58 17.33
CA LYS A 623 -5.31 -17.34 18.36
C LYS A 623 -6.82 -17.25 18.16
N ARG A 624 -7.46 -18.41 18.05
CA ARG A 624 -8.92 -18.51 18.12
C ARG A 624 -9.36 -18.57 19.57
N HIS A 625 -10.18 -17.63 20.00
CA HIS A 625 -10.70 -17.53 21.36
C HIS A 625 -11.98 -18.36 21.52
N THR A 626 -12.13 -18.96 22.70
CA THR A 626 -13.38 -19.63 23.07
C THR A 626 -14.43 -18.57 23.40
N ARG A 627 -15.63 -18.70 22.84
CA ARG A 627 -16.73 -17.80 23.15
C ARG A 627 -17.09 -17.85 24.63
N SER A 628 -17.30 -16.69 25.22
CA SER A 628 -17.82 -16.53 26.56
C SER A 628 -19.29 -16.09 26.49
N ASN A 629 -20.04 -16.32 27.58
CA ASN A 629 -21.37 -15.73 27.78
C ASN A 629 -21.27 -14.40 28.55
N ALA A 630 -20.12 -13.71 28.48
CA ALA A 630 -19.95 -12.44 29.18
C ALA A 630 -20.88 -11.37 28.59
N SER A 631 -21.41 -10.52 29.46
CA SER A 631 -22.12 -9.31 29.05
C SER A 631 -21.12 -8.25 28.60
N ALA A 632 -21.46 -7.40 27.63
CA ALA A 632 -20.66 -6.24 27.24
C ALA A 632 -20.36 -5.29 28.42
N SER A 633 -21.17 -5.33 29.49
CA SER A 633 -20.95 -4.55 30.72
C SER A 633 -19.60 -4.79 31.38
N VAL A 634 -18.93 -5.94 31.15
CA VAL A 634 -17.57 -6.20 31.66
C VAL A 634 -16.54 -5.24 31.10
N ALA A 635 -16.81 -4.69 29.91
CA ALA A 635 -15.95 -3.73 29.23
C ALA A 635 -16.41 -2.28 29.41
N LEU A 636 -17.49 -2.02 30.14
CA LEU A 636 -18.04 -0.67 30.28
C LEU A 636 -17.10 0.19 31.13
N LYS A 637 -16.56 1.25 30.54
CA LYS A 637 -15.61 2.18 31.17
C LYS A 637 -16.29 3.47 31.65
N GLY A 638 -17.40 3.85 31.02
CA GLY A 638 -18.16 5.04 31.38
C GLY A 638 -19.21 5.40 30.34
N GLN A 639 -19.65 6.65 30.38
CA GLN A 639 -20.54 7.24 29.39
C GLN A 639 -19.99 8.59 28.94
N ARG A 640 -20.26 8.99 27.69
CA ARG A 640 -19.87 10.28 27.12
C ARG A 640 -21.03 10.86 26.30
N PRO A 641 -21.28 12.18 26.34
CA PRO A 641 -22.18 12.82 25.40
C PRO A 641 -21.66 12.68 23.96
N VAL A 642 -22.45 12.10 23.08
CA VAL A 642 -22.12 11.91 21.66
C VAL A 642 -23.24 12.44 20.79
N TYR A 643 -22.89 13.17 19.74
CA TYR A 643 -23.85 13.72 18.80
C TYR A 643 -24.20 12.70 17.71
N PHE A 644 -25.50 12.46 17.53
CA PHE A 644 -26.04 11.77 16.35
C PHE A 644 -27.06 12.66 15.63
N PRO A 645 -27.08 12.64 14.29
CA PRO A 645 -28.09 13.36 13.52
C PRO A 645 -29.51 12.92 13.94
N GLY A 646 -30.44 13.88 14.01
CA GLY A 646 -31.83 13.64 14.42
C GLY A 646 -32.04 13.52 15.94
N SER A 647 -31.09 12.95 16.68
CA SER A 647 -31.19 12.75 18.14
C SER A 647 -30.45 13.82 18.96
N GLY A 648 -29.49 14.53 18.37
CA GLY A 648 -28.62 15.46 19.09
C GLY A 648 -27.62 14.72 19.98
N TYR A 649 -27.16 15.37 21.06
CA TYR A 649 -26.29 14.74 22.04
C TYR A 649 -27.07 13.80 22.96
N CYS A 650 -26.58 12.58 23.10
CA CYS A 650 -27.06 11.61 24.09
C CYS A 650 -25.89 11.00 24.87
N ASP A 651 -26.14 10.54 26.09
CA ASP A 651 -25.14 9.82 26.89
C ASP A 651 -24.96 8.40 26.35
N VAL A 652 -23.79 8.14 25.76
CA VAL A 652 -23.46 6.89 25.08
C VAL A 652 -22.50 6.07 25.94
N PRO A 653 -22.73 4.74 26.12
CA PRO A 653 -21.78 3.87 26.77
C PRO A 653 -20.45 3.81 26.01
N VAL A 654 -19.36 3.95 26.77
CA VAL A 654 -17.98 3.83 26.28
C VAL A 654 -17.41 2.52 26.79
N TYR A 655 -17.03 1.64 25.88
CA TYR A 655 -16.43 0.34 26.16
C TYR A 655 -14.91 0.37 25.96
N ASP A 656 -14.18 -0.28 26.85
CA ASP A 656 -12.77 -0.61 26.69
C ASP A 656 -12.63 -1.86 25.82
N ARG A 657 -12.05 -1.70 24.64
CA ARG A 657 -11.86 -2.78 23.66
C ARG A 657 -11.10 -3.97 24.21
N GLU A 658 -10.13 -3.74 25.10
CA GLU A 658 -9.22 -4.75 25.65
C GLU A 658 -9.92 -5.72 26.60
N LEU A 659 -11.08 -5.32 27.13
CA LEU A 659 -11.88 -6.14 28.04
C LEU A 659 -12.92 -7.00 27.31
N PHE A 660 -13.04 -6.87 25.98
CA PHE A 660 -13.94 -7.72 25.21
C PHE A 660 -13.40 -9.15 25.09
N THR A 661 -14.33 -10.10 25.14
CA THR A 661 -14.07 -11.53 24.90
C THR A 661 -14.95 -12.00 23.75
N ALA A 662 -14.51 -13.05 23.06
CA ALA A 662 -15.27 -13.65 21.96
C ALA A 662 -16.70 -14.00 22.38
N GLY A 663 -17.68 -13.77 21.51
CA GLY A 663 -19.09 -14.05 21.75
C GLY A 663 -19.89 -12.90 22.37
N ILE A 664 -19.25 -11.82 22.84
CA ILE A 664 -19.96 -10.65 23.35
C ILE A 664 -20.80 -10.02 22.23
N THR A 665 -22.07 -9.72 22.54
CA THR A 665 -22.98 -8.98 21.67
C THR A 665 -23.47 -7.70 22.35
N PHE A 666 -23.63 -6.63 21.58
CA PHE A 666 -24.17 -5.35 22.06
C PHE A 666 -24.79 -4.56 20.91
N SER A 667 -25.60 -3.55 21.23
CA SER A 667 -26.26 -2.69 20.24
C SER A 667 -25.81 -1.25 20.41
N GLY A 668 -25.86 -0.48 19.32
CA GLY A 668 -25.61 0.95 19.36
C GLY A 668 -26.82 1.76 19.89
N PRO A 669 -26.61 3.02 20.31
CA PRO A 669 -25.35 3.76 20.20
C PRO A 669 -24.30 3.29 21.21
N ALA A 670 -23.06 3.11 20.75
CA ALA A 670 -21.92 2.76 21.59
C ALA A 670 -20.61 3.31 21.02
N ILE A 671 -19.70 3.67 21.91
CA ILE A 671 -18.30 3.96 21.56
C ILE A 671 -17.44 2.82 22.06
N VAL A 672 -16.56 2.31 21.21
CA VAL A 672 -15.56 1.32 21.61
C VAL A 672 -14.18 1.96 21.46
N GLU A 673 -13.51 2.19 22.59
CA GLU A 673 -12.18 2.76 22.64
C GLU A 673 -11.13 1.66 22.66
N GLU A 674 -10.24 1.69 21.68
CA GLU A 674 -8.96 1.01 21.71
C GLU A 674 -7.86 2.06 21.91
N ARG A 675 -6.67 1.64 22.33
CA ARG A 675 -5.54 2.56 22.54
C ARG A 675 -5.26 3.40 21.28
N GLU A 676 -5.29 2.82 20.08
CA GLU A 676 -4.90 3.49 18.84
C GLU A 676 -6.06 3.94 17.95
N SER A 677 -7.32 3.60 18.28
CA SER A 677 -8.48 3.92 17.44
C SER A 677 -9.79 3.98 18.25
N THR A 678 -10.83 4.57 17.67
CA THR A 678 -12.17 4.58 18.28
C THR A 678 -13.22 4.18 17.25
N ALA A 679 -13.96 3.11 17.53
CA ALA A 679 -15.07 2.67 16.70
C ALA A 679 -16.40 3.27 17.19
N VAL A 680 -17.21 3.72 16.25
CA VAL A 680 -18.55 4.28 16.52
C VAL A 680 -19.61 3.30 16.03
N ILE A 681 -20.37 2.73 16.98
CA ILE A 681 -21.51 1.87 16.70
C ILE A 681 -22.76 2.73 16.74
N TRP A 682 -23.44 2.86 15.60
CA TRP A 682 -24.53 3.81 15.43
C TRP A 682 -25.82 3.32 16.09
N PRO A 683 -26.73 4.23 16.48
CA PRO A 683 -28.06 3.86 16.95
C PRO A 683 -28.74 2.82 16.04
N GLY A 684 -29.23 1.74 16.64
CA GLY A 684 -29.91 0.66 15.91
C GLY A 684 -29.00 -0.44 15.37
N ASP A 685 -27.68 -0.23 15.28
CA ASP A 685 -26.75 -1.26 14.82
C ASP A 685 -26.50 -2.33 15.88
N ASN A 686 -26.16 -3.54 15.42
CA ASN A 686 -25.83 -4.67 16.29
C ASN A 686 -24.40 -5.13 16.04
N ALA A 687 -23.65 -5.33 17.12
CA ALA A 687 -22.26 -5.73 17.08
C ALA A 687 -22.06 -7.09 17.77
N LEU A 688 -21.17 -7.90 17.19
CA LEU A 688 -20.68 -9.18 17.72
C LEU A 688 -19.15 -9.14 17.77
N VAL A 689 -18.57 -9.52 18.90
CA VAL A 689 -17.14 -9.83 19.00
C VAL A 689 -16.94 -11.29 18.56
N ASP A 690 -16.24 -11.50 17.45
CA ASP A 690 -16.05 -12.84 16.87
C ASP A 690 -14.99 -13.69 17.61
N ASP A 691 -14.69 -14.86 17.06
CA ASP A 691 -13.74 -15.81 17.65
C ASP A 691 -12.28 -15.32 17.58
N TYR A 692 -11.98 -14.32 16.75
CA TYR A 692 -10.67 -13.67 16.60
C TYR A 692 -10.68 -12.26 17.19
N LEU A 693 -11.68 -11.99 18.02
CA LEU A 693 -11.96 -10.73 18.69
C LEU A 693 -12.33 -9.57 17.77
N ALA A 694 -12.46 -9.72 16.46
CA ALA A 694 -12.93 -8.63 15.60
C ALA A 694 -14.36 -8.22 15.97
N ILE A 695 -14.69 -6.94 15.88
CA ILE A 695 -16.05 -6.44 16.09
C ILE A 695 -16.74 -6.42 14.73
N VAL A 696 -17.69 -7.33 14.55
CA VAL A 696 -18.54 -7.43 13.35
C VAL A 696 -19.85 -6.70 13.62
N VAL A 697 -20.07 -5.60 12.92
CA VAL A 697 -21.25 -4.75 13.03
C VAL A 697 -22.18 -5.03 11.85
N ASN A 698 -23.41 -5.38 12.17
CA ASN A 698 -24.51 -5.42 11.21
C ASN A 698 -25.20 -4.07 11.21
N ILE A 699 -25.10 -3.38 10.07
CA ILE A 699 -25.79 -2.12 9.82
C ILE A 699 -27.27 -2.44 9.65
N MET A 700 -28.07 -2.02 10.62
CA MET A 700 -29.52 -2.10 10.50
C MET A 700 -29.97 -0.91 9.64
N GLY A 701 -30.75 -1.19 8.60
CA GLY A 701 -31.23 -0.16 7.69
C GLY A 701 -31.97 0.94 8.46
N GLU A 702 -31.72 2.19 8.10
CA GLU A 702 -32.63 3.26 8.45
C GLU A 702 -33.87 3.07 7.57
N ASP A 703 -35.00 2.68 8.17
CA ASP A 703 -36.27 3.20 7.64
C ASP A 703 -36.13 4.73 7.71
N GLN A 704 -35.95 5.35 6.54
CA GLN A 704 -35.74 6.79 6.36
C GLN A 704 -36.77 7.65 7.08
#